data_AF-A0A5C6MDE4-F1
#
_entry.id   AF-A0A5C6MDE4-F1
#
_cell.length_a   1.000
_cell.length_b   1.000
_cell.length_c   1.000
_cell.angle_alpha   90.00
_cell.angle_beta   90.00
_cell.angle_gamma   90.00
#
_symmetry.space_group_name_H-M   'P 1'
#
loop_
_entity.id
_entity.type
_entity.pdbx_description
1 polymer ?
#
loop_
_entity_poly.entity_id
_entity_poly.type
_entity_poly.pdbx_seq_one_letter_code
_entity_poly.pdbx_strand_id
1 'polypeptide(L)'
;MTLAELLQSRFRADLRHRGAAYIEAERVSLIRVTSENVFGVVVDGAEYQTQLRYQPEDISLFCTCEQFTKSKSCKHLWGTILAADQRGFVNPAIRPGRLLPFAAPALTQPLTADDLDSGGPDPDGESRMPRGKAKARPPAPVRPTRPWEARLAELSGEMNGTPEARGGGDPEERQIFYEVDIEASRESGKLVIQASQRQRRAGGQWGKIKPLKIRPGELDQIEHEDDRTFLSYLAGAIPERTNWSTQQAELRTSAHRFQVPYELGQLILPDMCRSSRLRILGSDEAGQQHLSWDEGEPWELTIRVRRDTEAEGWKVSGLLVRNDETLELSEVPLVIPGGFVVTSDSISLLRDFGAPEWMRGLTAAGPLQIPLSDQHDFVDRLLDIPSLPRLDLPKELQLEEVRVQPQPMLRISAPPMTRWRNDSLNAEVIFEYLGLPVSGSSARWAVVQRENNRCIIRDRSFEGHCWERLRQTGFRRRLGDLKQTVNVEIARRDLGRAVRELVEGGWNVFADGSKVRQAGGLRFRVSSDTDWFDVHTEVDFEGRSVSFPELLRALERGDSTVRLDDGSLGILPEEWLEQIGMISGLGTTTEDGLRFSTSQAALLDALLASQESVEIDAGFERMRERFRNFSGLEQVEVPATFVGQLRGYQREGLSWLKFLGDFNFGGCLADDMGLGKTVQFLAMLLRRLEDVKSPPPSLVVVPRSLMFNWSSECGRFAPGLRVMEYTGLERANSRADFSRHHLILTTYGTVRRDIAVLKDIDFDYVVLDEAQTIKNPSSQIARASRLLKANFRLALSGTPIENNAGDLWSIFEFLNPGMLGRSTAFRTHIADPDSRESREMVAKGLRPFILRRTKKQVAAELPDRLEETIVCDMEPEQRRLYDELRLHYRDSLLGLVQEQGIAKTRMHVLEALLRLRQAACHPALLKRGDESEPYAKLDVLVPHLQELISEGHKALVFSQFTSMLSILREHLDRQGIVYEYLDGKTRDRKARVEHFQDDPACPVFLISLKAGGLGLNLTAADYVFLLDPWWNPAVEAQAIDRAHRVGQTRTVFAYRLICRDTVEEKIAELQKQKRELADAILAGDDSSNVLKDLSVEDLELLFS
;
A
#
# COMPACT_ATOMS: atom_id res chain seq x y z
N MET A 1 26.27 -30.97 6.45
CA MET A 1 25.48 -30.24 7.44
C MET A 1 25.68 -28.78 7.16
N THR A 2 24.61 -28.00 6.99
CA THR A 2 24.69 -26.55 6.74
C THR A 2 24.95 -25.79 8.03
N LEU A 3 25.36 -24.53 7.92
CA LEU A 3 25.54 -23.66 9.08
C LEU A 3 24.19 -23.33 9.74
N ALA A 4 23.14 -23.17 8.92
CA ALA A 4 21.76 -23.08 9.37
C ALA A 4 21.34 -24.31 10.21
N GLU A 5 21.60 -25.53 9.74
CA GLU A 5 21.30 -26.76 10.49
C GLU A 5 22.00 -26.79 11.86
N LEU A 6 23.30 -26.45 11.90
CA LEU A 6 24.09 -26.47 13.13
C LEU A 6 23.67 -25.37 14.13
N LEU A 7 23.29 -24.18 13.64
CA LEU A 7 22.86 -23.06 14.49
C LEU A 7 21.34 -23.02 14.73
N GLN A 8 20.55 -23.93 14.15
CA GLN A 8 19.08 -23.91 14.18
C GLN A 8 18.49 -23.84 15.60
N SER A 9 19.14 -24.46 16.58
CA SER A 9 18.72 -24.46 17.99
C SER A 9 18.91 -23.11 18.69
N ARG A 10 19.75 -22.22 18.17
CA ARG A 10 20.03 -20.88 18.72
C ARG A 10 19.03 -19.82 18.27
N PHE A 11 18.13 -20.14 17.33
CA PHE A 11 17.16 -19.19 16.76
C PHE A 11 15.73 -19.72 16.86
N ARG A 12 14.84 -18.93 17.46
CA ARG A 12 13.38 -19.22 17.54
C ARG A 12 12.78 -19.30 16.13
N ALA A 13 11.75 -20.12 15.96
CA ALA A 13 11.16 -20.44 14.65
C ALA A 13 10.63 -19.20 13.90
N ASP A 14 10.09 -18.21 14.61
CA ASP A 14 9.63 -16.93 14.07
C ASP A 14 10.79 -16.10 13.49
N LEU A 15 11.94 -16.05 14.19
CA LEU A 15 13.15 -15.38 13.70
C LEU A 15 13.73 -16.10 12.48
N ARG A 16 13.68 -17.44 12.46
CA ARG A 16 14.13 -18.24 11.33
C ARG A 16 13.27 -18.03 10.09
N HIS A 17 11.94 -18.00 10.24
CA HIS A 17 11.02 -17.73 9.13
C HIS A 17 11.17 -16.29 8.60
N ARG A 18 11.26 -15.30 9.48
CA ARG A 18 11.50 -13.88 9.09
C ARG A 18 12.86 -13.66 8.45
N GLY A 19 13.91 -14.35 8.91
CA GLY A 19 15.23 -14.29 8.31
C GLY A 19 15.31 -14.97 6.94
N ALA A 20 14.57 -16.07 6.72
CA ALA A 20 14.42 -16.68 5.40
C ALA A 20 13.70 -15.75 4.41
N ALA A 21 12.67 -15.03 4.85
CA ALA A 21 11.98 -14.04 4.02
C ALA A 21 12.91 -12.88 3.55
N TYR A 22 14.00 -12.58 4.26
CA TYR A 22 15.01 -11.61 3.79
C TYR A 22 15.97 -12.17 2.73
N ILE A 23 16.14 -13.49 2.68
CA ILE A 23 16.85 -14.17 1.58
C ILE A 23 15.95 -14.20 0.34
N GLU A 24 14.69 -14.60 0.52
CA GLU A 24 13.68 -14.65 -0.55
C GLU A 24 13.42 -13.26 -1.16
N ALA A 25 13.49 -12.20 -0.35
CA ALA A 25 13.39 -10.81 -0.80
C ALA A 25 14.73 -10.15 -1.19
N GLU A 26 15.82 -10.93 -1.33
CA GLU A 26 17.19 -10.50 -1.68
C GLU A 26 17.77 -9.35 -0.82
N ARG A 27 17.30 -9.18 0.42
CA ARG A 27 17.71 -8.09 1.32
C ARG A 27 19.01 -8.35 2.08
N VAL A 28 19.70 -9.47 1.80
CA VAL A 28 20.93 -9.91 2.48
C VAL A 28 22.10 -9.90 1.50
N SER A 29 23.07 -9.02 1.73
CA SER A 29 24.29 -8.90 0.91
C SER A 29 25.53 -9.21 1.73
N LEU A 30 26.24 -10.29 1.38
CA LEU A 30 27.58 -10.56 1.94
C LEU A 30 28.60 -9.64 1.26
N ILE A 31 29.28 -8.82 2.08
CA ILE A 31 30.25 -7.80 1.64
C ILE A 31 31.67 -8.37 1.57
N ARG A 32 32.05 -9.18 2.55
CA ARG A 32 33.40 -9.76 2.64
C ARG A 32 33.37 -11.13 3.30
N VAL A 33 34.08 -12.07 2.71
CA VAL A 33 34.31 -13.42 3.25
C VAL A 33 35.81 -13.64 3.38
N THR A 34 36.25 -14.05 4.56
CA THR A 34 37.58 -14.61 4.81
C THR A 34 37.42 -15.94 5.54
N SER A 35 38.49 -16.72 5.66
CA SER A 35 38.50 -17.98 6.41
C SER A 35 37.97 -17.85 7.85
N GLU A 36 38.20 -16.71 8.51
CA GLU A 36 37.71 -16.46 9.86
C GLU A 36 36.37 -15.72 9.94
N ASN A 37 35.97 -14.94 8.93
CA ASN A 37 34.86 -13.99 9.06
C ASN A 37 33.99 -13.90 7.80
N VAL A 38 32.66 -13.95 8.00
CA VAL A 38 31.66 -13.54 7.01
C VAL A 38 31.02 -12.22 7.49
N PHE A 39 31.13 -11.17 6.67
CA PHE A 39 30.48 -9.88 6.89
C PHE A 39 29.33 -9.70 5.89
N GLY A 40 28.17 -9.25 6.37
CA GLY A 40 27.04 -8.93 5.49
C GLY A 40 26.18 -7.78 6.01
N VAL A 41 25.47 -7.11 5.11
CA VAL A 41 24.45 -6.11 5.42
C VAL A 41 23.07 -6.68 5.10
N VAL A 42 22.10 -6.39 5.97
CA VAL A 42 20.69 -6.77 5.81
C VAL A 42 19.82 -5.51 5.83
N VAL A 43 19.01 -5.33 4.79
CA VAL A 43 18.12 -4.16 4.64
C VAL A 43 16.73 -4.48 5.19
N ASP A 44 16.31 -3.74 6.22
CA ASP A 44 15.05 -3.96 6.94
C ASP A 44 14.48 -2.63 7.45
N GLY A 45 14.10 -1.75 6.51
CA GLY A 45 13.78 -0.34 6.80
C GLY A 45 15.03 0.54 6.95
N ALA A 46 16.07 0.01 7.59
CA ALA A 46 17.43 0.55 7.62
C ALA A 46 18.46 -0.55 7.31
N GLU A 47 19.73 -0.17 7.11
CA GLU A 47 20.83 -1.13 6.93
C GLU A 47 21.37 -1.62 8.27
N TYR A 48 21.37 -2.95 8.46
CA TYR A 48 21.96 -3.59 9.63
C TYR A 48 23.19 -4.40 9.24
N GLN A 49 24.34 -4.07 9.83
CA GLN A 49 25.58 -4.81 9.63
C GLN A 49 25.58 -6.07 10.52
N THR A 50 26.03 -7.17 9.95
CA THR A 50 26.11 -8.49 10.58
C THR A 50 27.48 -9.11 10.35
N GLN A 51 27.95 -9.88 11.33
CA GLN A 51 29.21 -10.61 11.26
C GLN A 51 29.04 -12.01 11.86
N LEU A 52 29.53 -13.01 11.14
CA LEU A 52 29.74 -14.38 11.62
C LEU A 52 31.26 -14.57 11.72
N ARG A 53 31.80 -14.78 12.93
CA ARG A 53 33.23 -15.02 13.15
C ARG A 53 33.47 -16.41 13.71
N TYR A 54 34.20 -17.22 12.93
CA TYR A 54 34.65 -18.55 13.29
C TYR A 54 35.60 -18.51 14.50
N GLN A 55 35.40 -19.45 15.41
CA GLN A 55 36.32 -19.83 16.48
C GLN A 55 36.40 -21.37 16.51
N PRO A 56 37.44 -21.99 17.10
CA PRO A 56 37.64 -23.45 17.00
C PRO A 56 36.47 -24.31 17.51
N GLU A 57 35.74 -23.83 18.53
CA GLU A 57 34.63 -24.57 19.16
C GLU A 57 33.24 -23.97 18.91
N ASP A 58 33.15 -22.71 18.45
CA ASP A 58 31.86 -22.03 18.21
C ASP A 58 31.95 -20.96 17.10
N ILE A 59 30.81 -20.48 16.60
CA ILE A 59 30.72 -19.28 15.76
C ILE A 59 30.14 -18.13 16.58
N SER A 60 30.97 -17.11 16.79
CA SER A 60 30.56 -15.85 17.39
C SER A 60 29.75 -15.02 16.38
N LEU A 61 28.61 -14.50 16.83
CA LEU A 61 27.62 -13.80 16.01
C LEU A 61 27.52 -12.34 16.46
N PHE A 62 27.34 -11.41 15.52
CA PHE A 62 27.12 -9.99 15.81
C PHE A 62 26.13 -9.35 14.82
N CYS A 63 25.30 -8.43 15.31
CA CYS A 63 24.43 -7.57 14.49
C CYS A 63 24.29 -6.18 15.13
N THR A 64 24.16 -5.12 14.33
CA THR A 64 23.89 -3.76 14.82
C THR A 64 22.42 -3.50 15.23
N CYS A 65 21.50 -4.45 15.04
CA CYS A 65 20.09 -4.25 15.37
C CYS A 65 19.78 -4.34 16.88
N GLU A 66 18.81 -3.56 17.35
CA GLU A 66 18.40 -3.48 18.76
C GLU A 66 17.82 -4.80 19.33
N GLN A 67 17.37 -5.72 18.47
CA GLN A 67 16.95 -7.06 18.91
C GLN A 67 18.16 -7.90 19.35
N PHE A 68 19.30 -7.78 18.66
CA PHE A 68 20.50 -8.59 18.95
C PHE A 68 21.16 -8.21 20.29
N THR A 69 21.14 -6.92 20.66
CA THR A 69 21.65 -6.49 21.97
C THR A 69 20.86 -7.10 23.13
N LYS A 70 19.55 -7.34 22.94
CA LYS A 70 18.64 -7.95 23.92
C LYS A 70 18.67 -9.49 23.94
N SER A 71 18.71 -10.17 22.79
CA SER A 71 18.54 -11.64 22.70
C SER A 71 19.68 -12.43 22.05
N LYS A 72 20.80 -11.78 21.67
CA LYS A 72 21.98 -12.39 21.02
C LYS A 72 21.70 -13.25 19.76
N SER A 73 20.50 -13.12 19.22
CA SER A 73 19.97 -13.79 18.04
C SER A 73 18.91 -12.86 17.43
N CYS A 74 18.88 -12.74 16.11
CA CYS A 74 17.92 -11.90 15.40
C CYS A 74 17.65 -12.43 13.98
N LYS A 75 16.55 -11.95 13.39
CA LYS A 75 16.14 -12.25 12.01
C LYS A 75 17.22 -11.90 10.96
N HIS A 76 17.98 -10.82 11.16
CA HIS A 76 19.06 -10.40 10.23
C HIS A 76 20.22 -11.39 10.20
N LEU A 77 20.71 -11.81 11.37
CA LEU A 77 21.78 -12.82 11.48
C LEU A 77 21.39 -14.16 10.85
N TRP A 78 20.13 -14.58 11.00
CA TRP A 78 19.65 -15.79 10.35
C TRP A 78 19.65 -15.67 8.81
N GLY A 79 19.30 -14.50 8.28
CA GLY A 79 19.50 -14.18 6.86
C GLY A 79 20.96 -14.33 6.44
N THR A 80 21.90 -13.70 7.17
CA THR A 80 23.35 -13.78 6.86
C THR A 80 23.91 -15.21 6.91
N ILE A 81 23.43 -16.05 7.84
CA ILE A 81 23.77 -17.48 7.91
C ILE A 81 23.28 -18.21 6.65
N LEU A 82 22.01 -18.03 6.27
CA LEU A 82 21.45 -18.63 5.06
C LEU A 82 22.15 -18.15 3.77
N ALA A 83 22.55 -16.88 3.69
CA ALA A 83 23.33 -16.37 2.55
C ALA A 83 24.73 -17.00 2.46
N ALA A 84 25.37 -17.28 3.59
CA ALA A 84 26.68 -17.94 3.62
C ALA A 84 26.59 -19.40 3.17
N ASP A 85 25.55 -20.12 3.60
CA ASP A 85 25.23 -21.48 3.14
C ASP A 85 24.91 -21.49 1.63
N GLN A 86 23.98 -20.65 1.15
CA GLN A 86 23.55 -20.62 -0.25
C GLN A 86 24.68 -20.26 -1.22
N ARG A 87 25.61 -19.38 -0.83
CA ARG A 87 26.76 -19.00 -1.67
C ARG A 87 27.96 -19.96 -1.53
N GLY A 88 27.83 -21.05 -0.78
CA GLY A 88 28.87 -22.08 -0.64
C GLY A 88 30.10 -21.64 0.18
N PHE A 89 30.02 -20.54 0.92
CA PHE A 89 31.11 -20.03 1.75
C PHE A 89 31.24 -20.76 3.11
N VAL A 90 30.39 -21.76 3.35
CA VAL A 90 30.40 -22.63 4.52
C VAL A 90 31.11 -23.93 4.17
N ASN A 91 32.06 -24.37 5.02
CA ASN A 91 32.85 -25.57 4.76
C ASN A 91 31.98 -26.85 4.86
N PRO A 92 31.88 -27.68 3.81
CA PRO A 92 30.95 -28.82 3.77
C PRO A 92 31.27 -29.93 4.79
N ALA A 93 32.46 -29.94 5.39
CA ALA A 93 32.90 -30.94 6.36
C ALA A 93 32.57 -30.61 7.83
N ILE A 94 31.80 -29.55 8.09
CA ILE A 94 31.35 -29.16 9.45
C ILE A 94 30.59 -30.27 10.17
N ARG A 95 30.89 -30.47 11.47
CA ARG A 95 30.20 -31.38 12.38
C ARG A 95 30.01 -30.75 13.77
N PRO A 96 29.03 -31.18 14.59
CA PRO A 96 28.94 -30.78 15.98
C PRO A 96 30.25 -31.09 16.73
N GLY A 97 30.80 -30.11 17.45
CA GLY A 97 32.08 -30.23 18.15
C GLY A 97 33.34 -30.21 17.25
N ARG A 98 33.20 -30.01 15.93
CA ARG A 98 34.33 -29.74 15.02
C ARG A 98 33.89 -28.82 13.89
N LEU A 99 33.98 -27.52 14.14
CA LEU A 99 33.87 -26.49 13.11
C LEU A 99 35.15 -26.44 12.28
N LEU A 100 35.08 -25.77 11.13
CA LEU A 100 36.21 -25.47 10.26
C LEU A 100 36.09 -24.01 9.77
N PRO A 101 37.21 -23.37 9.40
CA PRO A 101 37.19 -22.05 8.78
C PRO A 101 36.28 -21.99 7.56
N PHE A 102 35.68 -20.83 7.32
CA PHE A 102 34.82 -20.57 6.17
C PHE A 102 35.57 -20.80 4.85
N ALA A 103 34.83 -21.24 3.83
CA ALA A 103 35.35 -21.45 2.49
C ALA A 103 35.49 -20.10 1.76
N ALA A 104 36.58 -19.39 2.02
CA ALA A 104 36.95 -18.21 1.25
C ALA A 104 37.25 -18.61 -0.21
N PRO A 105 36.83 -17.81 -1.21
CA PRO A 105 37.17 -18.07 -2.61
C PRO A 105 38.69 -18.03 -2.81
N ALA A 106 39.22 -18.98 -3.58
CA ALA A 106 40.65 -19.12 -3.79
C ALA A 106 41.25 -17.91 -4.54
N LEU A 107 42.29 -17.31 -3.96
CA LEU A 107 43.12 -16.31 -4.63
C LEU A 107 44.01 -17.00 -5.66
N THR A 108 44.07 -16.47 -6.88
CA THR A 108 45.13 -16.79 -7.83
C THR A 108 46.47 -16.22 -7.33
N GLN A 109 47.33 -17.12 -6.90
CA GLN A 109 48.72 -16.98 -6.39
C GLN A 109 49.68 -17.76 -7.35
N PRO A 110 51.02 -17.85 -7.17
CA PRO A 110 51.93 -17.52 -6.03
C PRO A 110 52.94 -16.38 -6.34
N LEU A 111 53.69 -15.74 -5.41
CA LEU A 111 54.44 -16.10 -4.16
C LEU A 111 55.87 -16.67 -4.36
N THR A 112 56.69 -16.52 -3.29
CA THR A 112 58.02 -17.13 -3.01
C THR A 112 59.25 -16.45 -3.66
N ALA A 113 60.46 -16.53 -3.09
CA ALA A 113 60.96 -17.33 -1.95
C ALA A 113 61.93 -16.54 -1.02
N ASP A 114 62.61 -17.27 -0.11
CA ASP A 114 63.58 -16.87 0.93
C ASP A 114 62.94 -16.56 2.31
N ASP A 115 62.84 -17.46 3.30
CA ASP A 115 63.62 -18.62 3.80
C ASP A 115 64.77 -18.31 4.79
N LEU A 116 65.07 -19.33 5.62
CA LEU A 116 66.12 -19.50 6.63
C LEU A 116 65.87 -19.02 8.09
N ASP A 117 66.16 -19.82 9.14
CA ASP A 117 66.19 -21.30 9.22
C ASP A 117 66.16 -21.82 10.68
N SER A 118 65.74 -23.08 10.85
CA SER A 118 66.24 -24.10 11.80
C SER A 118 66.24 -23.89 13.34
N GLY A 119 65.92 -24.98 14.06
CA GLY A 119 66.47 -25.26 15.41
C GLY A 119 65.47 -25.41 16.56
N GLY A 120 65.19 -26.66 16.96
CA GLY A 120 64.62 -27.01 18.28
C GLY A 120 65.71 -27.47 19.26
N PRO A 121 65.40 -28.16 20.38
CA PRO A 121 64.09 -28.65 20.85
C PRO A 121 63.51 -27.69 21.94
N ASP A 122 62.89 -28.00 23.09
CA ASP A 122 62.64 -29.25 23.84
C ASP A 122 61.33 -29.11 24.72
N PRO A 123 61.05 -29.82 25.85
CA PRO A 123 59.73 -30.47 25.96
C PRO A 123 58.84 -29.99 27.14
N ASP A 124 57.86 -30.85 27.47
CA ASP A 124 57.01 -30.90 28.67
C ASP A 124 55.84 -29.91 28.81
N GLY A 125 54.69 -30.38 28.32
CA GLY A 125 53.42 -30.18 29.02
C GLY A 125 53.16 -31.29 30.04
N GLU A 126 53.66 -31.17 31.28
CA GLU A 126 53.28 -32.05 32.41
C GLU A 126 52.21 -31.40 33.30
N SER A 127 50.98 -31.89 33.12
CA SER A 127 49.95 -32.14 34.15
C SER A 127 50.21 -31.68 35.60
N ARG A 128 49.28 -30.87 36.16
CA ARG A 128 48.59 -31.22 37.43
C ARG A 128 47.38 -30.34 37.81
N MET A 129 46.33 -31.03 38.24
CA MET A 129 45.24 -30.57 39.11
C MET A 129 45.72 -30.46 40.60
N PRO A 130 44.91 -30.01 41.58
CA PRO A 130 43.91 -28.92 41.61
C PRO A 130 43.95 -28.09 42.94
N ARG A 131 42.94 -27.21 43.16
CA ARG A 131 42.52 -26.56 44.45
C ARG A 131 43.39 -25.41 45.00
N GLY A 132 42.73 -24.43 45.63
CA GLY A 132 43.36 -23.40 46.48
C GLY A 132 42.39 -22.28 46.89
N LYS A 133 41.85 -22.31 48.12
CA LYS A 133 40.84 -21.34 48.61
C LYS A 133 41.46 -20.15 49.38
N ALA A 134 40.80 -19.00 49.25
CA ALA A 134 40.45 -18.03 50.31
C ALA A 134 41.42 -16.91 50.78
N LYS A 135 40.83 -15.69 50.88
CA LYS A 135 40.97 -14.64 51.93
C LYS A 135 42.38 -14.03 52.17
N ALA A 136 42.54 -12.73 52.46
CA ALA A 136 41.82 -12.04 53.54
C ALA A 136 41.92 -10.49 53.56
N ARG A 137 40.76 -9.83 53.80
CA ARG A 137 40.50 -8.76 54.80
C ARG A 137 41.26 -7.39 54.67
N PRO A 138 41.03 -6.36 55.53
CA PRO A 138 40.65 -5.03 55.00
C PRO A 138 41.48 -3.85 55.57
N PRO A 139 41.03 -2.61 55.31
CA PRO A 139 41.01 -1.59 56.37
C PRO A 139 39.64 -0.89 56.51
N ALA A 140 39.49 -0.11 57.58
CA ALA A 140 38.35 0.76 57.89
C ALA A 140 38.79 1.77 58.98
N PRO A 141 38.02 2.83 59.32
CA PRO A 141 36.95 3.51 58.58
C PRO A 141 37.18 5.04 58.45
N VAL A 142 36.32 5.74 57.69
CA VAL A 142 36.02 7.18 57.87
C VAL A 142 34.50 7.35 58.02
N ARG A 143 34.05 8.36 58.77
CA ARG A 143 32.63 8.54 59.14
C ARG A 143 31.76 9.15 58.03
N PRO A 144 30.45 8.82 57.96
CA PRO A 144 29.54 9.36 56.96
C PRO A 144 28.87 10.69 57.38
N THR A 145 28.70 11.60 56.41
CA THR A 145 27.65 12.64 56.41
C THR A 145 26.31 12.06 55.94
N ARG A 146 25.20 12.79 56.10
CA ARG A 146 23.84 12.21 56.01
C ARG A 146 23.16 12.43 54.65
N PRO A 147 22.28 11.52 54.18
CA PRO A 147 21.77 11.52 52.79
C PRO A 147 20.87 12.70 52.38
N TRP A 148 20.52 13.60 53.30
CA TRP A 148 19.73 14.80 53.00
C TRP A 148 20.59 16.07 52.88
N GLU A 149 21.78 16.09 53.50
CA GLU A 149 22.72 17.22 53.44
C GLU A 149 23.29 17.36 52.02
N ALA A 150 23.62 16.23 51.38
CA ALA A 150 24.05 16.18 49.98
C ALA A 150 23.03 16.80 49.00
N ARG A 151 21.74 16.58 49.26
CA ARG A 151 20.66 16.96 48.32
C ARG A 151 20.21 18.42 48.43
N LEU A 152 20.64 19.12 49.49
CA LEU A 152 20.53 20.58 49.60
C LEU A 152 21.77 21.28 49.01
N ALA A 153 22.93 20.62 48.98
CA ALA A 153 24.14 21.17 48.37
C ALA A 153 24.02 21.26 46.83
N GLU A 154 23.52 20.22 46.18
CA GLU A 154 23.31 20.19 44.71
C GLU A 154 22.39 21.34 44.26
N LEU A 155 21.20 21.46 44.86
CA LEU A 155 20.22 22.51 44.54
C LEU A 155 20.67 23.94 44.90
N SER A 156 21.68 24.09 45.76
CA SER A 156 22.24 25.42 46.08
C SER A 156 23.33 25.86 45.12
N GLY A 157 23.94 24.95 44.36
CA GLY A 157 25.05 25.25 43.45
C GLY A 157 24.60 25.73 42.06
N GLU A 158 23.49 25.21 41.55
CA GLU A 158 23.08 25.40 40.15
C GLU A 158 22.47 26.78 39.81
N MET A 159 22.21 27.65 40.80
CA MET A 159 21.35 28.85 40.59
C MET A 159 21.96 30.23 40.86
N ASN A 160 23.13 30.38 41.52
CA ASN A 160 23.70 31.71 41.81
C ASN A 160 25.23 31.72 41.94
N GLY A 161 25.92 32.50 41.09
CA GLY A 161 27.20 33.14 41.46
C GLY A 161 28.42 32.94 40.55
N THR A 162 28.63 33.87 39.63
CA THR A 162 29.97 34.47 39.42
C THR A 162 30.35 35.36 40.63
N PRO A 163 31.64 35.74 40.86
CA PRO A 163 32.90 35.32 40.25
C PRO A 163 33.99 34.95 41.32
N GLU A 164 35.21 34.60 40.89
CA GLU A 164 36.47 35.31 41.27
C GLU A 164 37.71 34.56 40.74
N ALA A 165 38.77 35.30 40.39
CA ALA A 165 40.08 34.74 40.10
C ALA A 165 41.02 34.94 41.30
N ARG A 166 41.65 33.86 41.78
CA ARG A 166 42.81 33.91 42.69
C ARG A 166 43.82 32.83 42.28
N GLY A 167 44.86 33.25 41.56
CA GLY A 167 45.95 32.38 41.12
C GLY A 167 46.99 32.11 42.20
N GLY A 168 47.98 31.26 41.88
CA GLY A 168 49.04 30.88 42.82
C GLY A 168 49.91 29.71 42.39
N GLY A 169 50.20 29.58 41.09
CA GLY A 169 51.03 28.50 40.54
C GLY A 169 51.44 28.83 39.11
N ASP A 170 52.69 29.28 38.97
CA ASP A 170 53.30 29.79 37.73
C ASP A 170 53.40 28.68 36.65
N PRO A 171 52.63 28.74 35.54
CA PRO A 171 52.69 27.73 34.50
C PRO A 171 53.94 27.92 33.63
N GLU A 172 54.57 26.81 33.24
CA GLU A 172 55.73 26.84 32.33
C GLU A 172 55.29 27.44 30.99
N GLU A 173 55.87 28.57 30.53
CA GLU A 173 55.58 29.11 29.19
C GLU A 173 55.69 28.01 28.11
N ARG A 174 54.56 27.69 27.47
CA ARG A 174 54.47 26.67 26.42
C ARG A 174 54.27 27.35 25.08
N GLN A 175 55.18 27.11 24.14
CA GLN A 175 55.04 27.57 22.77
C GLN A 175 54.70 26.40 21.86
N ILE A 176 53.59 26.51 21.15
CA ILE A 176 53.08 25.51 20.20
C ILE A 176 53.34 26.00 18.78
N PHE A 177 53.79 25.07 17.93
CA PHE A 177 54.08 25.23 16.51
C PHE A 177 53.33 24.17 15.71
N TYR A 178 53.04 24.50 14.46
CA TYR A 178 52.41 23.61 13.49
C TYR A 178 53.39 23.42 12.33
N GLU A 179 53.70 22.18 12.02
CA GLU A 179 54.80 21.84 11.10
C GLU A 179 54.26 21.04 9.92
N VAL A 180 54.35 21.59 8.71
CA VAL A 180 54.02 20.90 7.46
C VAL A 180 55.10 19.86 7.19
N ASP A 181 54.72 18.58 7.23
CA ASP A 181 55.60 17.48 6.86
C ASP A 181 55.53 17.25 5.35
N ILE A 182 56.54 17.72 4.62
CA ILE A 182 56.58 17.63 3.15
C ILE A 182 56.66 16.18 2.67
N GLU A 183 57.37 15.30 3.39
CA GLU A 183 57.59 13.91 2.98
C GLU A 183 56.29 13.10 3.17
N ALA A 184 55.69 13.17 4.36
CA ALA A 184 54.38 12.55 4.63
C ALA A 184 53.25 13.16 3.79
N SER A 185 53.32 14.45 3.44
CA SER A 185 52.34 15.07 2.53
C SER A 185 52.46 14.56 1.09
N ARG A 186 53.69 14.34 0.60
CA ARG A 186 53.95 13.72 -0.71
C ARG A 186 53.47 12.26 -0.75
N GLU A 187 53.78 11.46 0.27
CA GLU A 187 53.37 10.05 0.34
C GLU A 187 51.84 9.88 0.47
N SER A 188 51.19 10.67 1.32
CA SER A 188 49.74 10.56 1.56
C SER A 188 48.88 11.26 0.50
N GLY A 189 49.47 12.14 -0.33
CA GLY A 189 48.76 12.96 -1.31
C GLY A 189 47.80 13.98 -0.68
N LYS A 190 48.04 14.37 0.57
CA LYS A 190 47.23 15.31 1.38
C LYS A 190 48.15 16.18 2.23
N LEU A 191 47.62 17.26 2.80
CA LEU A 191 48.43 18.09 3.71
C LEU A 191 48.56 17.41 5.08
N VAL A 192 49.79 17.08 5.48
CA VAL A 192 50.11 16.54 6.81
C VAL A 192 50.69 17.63 7.69
N ILE A 193 49.97 17.96 8.77
CA ILE A 193 50.43 18.91 9.79
C ILE A 193 50.75 18.15 11.08
N GLN A 194 51.96 18.34 11.59
CA GLN A 194 52.40 17.89 12.91
C GLN A 194 52.23 19.02 13.93
N ALA A 195 51.59 18.73 15.06
CA ALA A 195 51.57 19.63 16.21
C ALA A 195 52.81 19.39 17.08
N SER A 196 53.53 20.45 17.44
CA SER A 196 54.79 20.41 18.19
C SER A 196 54.83 21.48 19.27
N GLN A 197 55.50 21.21 20.39
CA GLN A 197 55.62 22.14 21.51
C GLN A 197 57.06 22.26 22.03
N ARG A 198 57.36 23.39 22.67
CA ARG A 198 58.50 23.56 23.59
C ARG A 198 58.06 24.25 24.88
N GLN A 199 58.72 23.89 25.97
CA GLN A 199 58.56 24.48 27.30
C GLN A 199 59.82 25.24 27.68
N ARG A 200 59.69 26.34 28.42
CA ARG A 200 60.83 27.05 29.01
C ARG A 200 61.34 26.29 30.25
N ARG A 201 62.66 26.08 30.33
CA ARG A 201 63.30 25.44 31.50
C ARG A 201 63.43 26.44 32.64
N ALA A 202 63.52 25.96 33.88
CA ALA A 202 63.71 26.77 35.09
C ALA A 202 64.96 27.71 35.08
N GLY A 203 65.90 27.50 34.15
CA GLY A 203 67.02 28.40 33.87
C GLY A 203 66.75 29.46 32.79
N GLY A 204 65.48 29.73 32.43
CA GLY A 204 65.07 30.73 31.45
C GLY A 204 65.29 30.37 29.97
N GLN A 205 66.04 29.31 29.67
CA GLN A 205 66.28 28.82 28.31
C GLN A 205 65.16 27.90 27.80
N TRP A 206 64.86 27.97 26.51
CA TRP A 206 63.91 27.06 25.85
C TRP A 206 64.41 25.61 25.80
N GLY A 207 63.52 24.64 26.01
CA GLY A 207 63.79 23.23 25.73
C GLY A 207 63.73 22.90 24.23
N LYS A 208 64.35 21.78 23.84
CA LYS A 208 64.18 21.20 22.49
C LYS A 208 62.70 20.93 22.21
N ILE A 209 62.32 21.18 20.96
CA ILE A 209 60.96 20.98 20.45
C ILE A 209 60.62 19.48 20.44
N LYS A 210 59.38 19.13 20.78
CA LYS A 210 58.86 17.76 20.82
C LYS A 210 57.42 17.72 20.29
N PRO A 211 56.97 16.63 19.64
CA PRO A 211 55.58 16.50 19.21
C PRO A 211 54.57 16.68 20.37
N LEU A 212 53.52 17.46 20.12
CA LEU A 212 52.41 17.70 21.03
C LEU A 212 51.36 16.60 20.85
N LYS A 213 51.27 15.72 21.85
CA LYS A 213 50.33 14.59 21.87
C LYS A 213 49.00 14.99 22.51
N ILE A 214 48.02 15.37 21.70
CA ILE A 214 46.69 15.85 22.13
C ILE A 214 45.80 14.69 22.59
N ARG A 215 45.04 14.88 23.67
CA ARG A 215 43.95 13.97 24.08
C ARG A 215 42.59 14.69 24.04
N PRO A 216 41.49 13.98 23.73
CA PRO A 216 40.14 14.51 23.89
C PRO A 216 39.90 14.93 25.34
N GLY A 217 39.50 16.18 25.56
CA GLY A 217 39.20 16.75 26.89
C GLY A 217 40.38 17.39 27.64
N GLU A 218 41.59 17.48 27.06
CA GLU A 218 42.72 18.23 27.65
C GLU A 218 42.92 19.63 27.03
N LEU A 219 42.07 20.05 26.07
CA LEU A 219 42.19 21.33 25.34
C LEU A 219 42.01 22.58 26.22
N ASP A 220 41.21 22.51 27.29
CA ASP A 220 40.98 23.64 28.21
C ASP A 220 42.23 24.04 29.02
N GLN A 221 43.30 23.24 28.96
CA GLN A 221 44.58 23.50 29.61
C GLN A 221 45.55 24.30 28.72
N ILE A 222 45.10 24.78 27.56
CA ILE A 222 45.92 25.51 26.59
C ILE A 222 45.60 27.00 26.68
N GLU A 223 46.60 27.79 27.08
CA GLU A 223 46.43 29.19 27.47
C GLU A 223 46.04 30.08 26.29
N HIS A 224 46.68 29.89 25.13
CA HIS A 224 46.45 30.69 23.94
C HIS A 224 45.15 30.30 23.21
N GLU A 225 44.35 31.29 22.84
CA GLU A 225 43.04 31.09 22.22
C GLU A 225 43.13 30.54 20.79
N ASP A 226 44.06 31.07 19.99
CA ASP A 226 44.39 30.54 18.66
C ASP A 226 44.81 29.06 18.72
N ASP A 227 45.65 28.67 19.70
CA ASP A 227 46.09 27.28 19.81
C ASP A 227 44.94 26.36 20.22
N ARG A 228 44.07 26.77 21.16
CA ARG A 228 42.81 26.04 21.45
C ARG A 228 41.97 25.85 20.19
N THR A 229 41.90 26.87 19.35
CA THR A 229 41.11 26.89 18.12
C THR A 229 41.68 25.97 17.04
N PHE A 230 42.97 26.12 16.70
CA PHE A 230 43.64 25.29 15.70
C PHE A 230 43.71 23.82 16.13
N LEU A 231 43.99 23.54 17.41
CA LEU A 231 44.04 22.17 17.93
C LEU A 231 42.65 21.52 18.04
N SER A 232 41.58 22.31 18.22
CA SER A 232 40.19 21.83 18.12
C SER A 232 39.84 21.43 16.68
N TYR A 233 40.15 22.28 15.69
CA TYR A 233 39.95 21.94 14.27
C TYR A 233 40.80 20.74 13.82
N LEU A 234 42.08 20.66 14.23
CA LEU A 234 42.95 19.53 13.92
C LEU A 234 42.51 18.23 14.64
N ALA A 235 41.89 18.30 15.82
CA ALA A 235 41.28 17.14 16.48
C ALA A 235 40.07 16.58 15.70
N GLY A 236 39.45 17.37 14.81
CA GLY A 236 38.45 16.93 13.84
C GLY A 236 39.03 16.42 12.50
N ALA A 237 40.34 16.56 12.27
CA ALA A 237 41.01 16.10 11.06
C ALA A 237 41.31 14.58 11.11
N ILE A 238 41.77 14.01 9.98
CA ILE A 238 42.00 12.56 9.88
C ILE A 238 43.38 12.24 10.50
N PRO A 239 43.48 11.44 11.58
CA PRO A 239 44.78 11.02 12.09
C PRO A 239 45.45 10.05 11.11
N GLU A 240 46.75 10.22 10.92
CA GLU A 240 47.59 9.37 10.09
C GLU A 240 47.56 7.92 10.57
N ARG A 241 47.26 6.96 9.68
CA ARG A 241 47.01 5.55 10.02
C ARG A 241 47.53 4.57 8.98
N THR A 242 48.29 3.59 9.44
CA THR A 242 48.45 2.29 8.77
C THR A 242 47.67 1.22 9.54
N ASN A 243 46.93 0.38 8.80
CA ASN A 243 46.07 -0.72 9.25
C ASN A 243 44.79 -0.39 10.06
N TRP A 244 43.75 -1.20 9.78
CA TRP A 244 42.37 -1.04 10.31
C TRP A 244 42.16 -1.72 11.68
N SER A 245 43.08 -2.60 12.10
CA SER A 245 42.92 -3.51 13.24
C SER A 245 42.83 -2.85 14.62
N THR A 246 43.21 -1.58 14.76
CA THR A 246 43.40 -0.91 16.07
C THR A 246 42.21 -0.06 16.53
N GLN A 247 41.17 0.11 15.71
CA GLN A 247 40.09 1.10 15.95
C GLN A 247 39.38 1.00 17.32
N GLN A 248 39.33 -0.16 17.96
CA GLN A 248 38.66 -0.34 19.27
C GLN A 248 39.58 -0.11 20.49
N ALA A 249 40.88 0.09 20.32
CA ALA A 249 41.81 0.38 21.42
C ALA A 249 42.04 1.90 21.65
N GLU A 250 41.71 2.73 20.67
CA GLU A 250 42.33 4.06 20.49
C GLU A 250 41.44 5.27 20.83
N LEU A 251 40.40 5.08 21.64
CA LEU A 251 39.74 6.19 22.37
C LEU A 251 40.62 6.75 23.53
N ARG A 252 41.94 6.47 23.52
CA ARG A 252 42.89 6.76 24.61
C ARG A 252 44.34 7.06 24.16
N THR A 253 44.66 6.95 22.87
CA THR A 253 45.99 7.27 22.33
C THR A 253 46.00 8.65 21.70
N SER A 254 47.08 9.39 21.93
CA SER A 254 47.16 10.81 21.60
C SER A 254 47.90 11.09 20.30
N ALA A 255 47.15 11.54 19.30
CA ALA A 255 47.65 11.94 17.99
C ALA A 255 48.46 13.25 18.07
N HIS A 256 49.37 13.41 17.10
CA HIS A 256 50.24 14.58 16.95
C HIS A 256 50.51 14.92 15.47
N ARG A 257 49.94 14.14 14.53
CA ARG A 257 50.03 14.30 13.08
C ARG A 257 48.64 14.14 12.49
N PHE A 258 48.27 15.04 11.57
CA PHE A 258 46.89 15.20 11.09
C PHE A 258 46.90 15.39 9.57
N GLN A 259 46.18 14.54 8.84
CA GLN A 259 45.84 14.74 7.43
C GLN A 259 44.66 15.70 7.34
N VAL A 260 44.91 16.88 6.77
CA VAL A 260 43.95 17.98 6.67
C VAL A 260 43.20 17.91 5.32
N PRO A 261 41.86 17.77 5.31
CA PRO A 261 41.05 17.90 4.09
C PRO A 261 41.12 19.31 3.49
N TYR A 262 40.84 19.46 2.19
CA TYR A 262 40.95 20.75 1.49
C TYR A 262 40.08 21.84 2.13
N GLU A 263 38.82 21.51 2.43
CA GLU A 263 37.83 22.41 2.99
C GLU A 263 38.22 22.89 4.39
N LEU A 264 38.86 22.00 5.18
CA LEU A 264 39.40 22.35 6.49
C LEU A 264 40.67 23.20 6.36
N GLY A 265 41.54 22.88 5.40
CA GLY A 265 42.77 23.63 5.13
C GLY A 265 42.50 25.07 4.71
N GLN A 266 41.52 25.30 3.83
CA GLN A 266 41.07 26.65 3.46
C GLN A 266 40.63 27.49 4.67
N LEU A 267 40.01 26.85 5.67
CA LEU A 267 39.53 27.53 6.88
C LEU A 267 40.65 27.84 7.87
N ILE A 268 41.59 26.91 8.10
CA ILE A 268 42.58 27.05 9.19
C ILE A 268 43.93 27.65 8.76
N LEU A 269 44.39 27.38 7.54
CA LEU A 269 45.73 27.78 7.11
C LEU A 269 45.96 29.31 7.08
N PRO A 270 45.02 30.16 6.64
CA PRO A 270 45.23 31.61 6.65
C PRO A 270 45.55 32.14 8.04
N ASP A 271 44.82 31.70 9.07
CA ASP A 271 45.01 32.17 10.45
C ASP A 271 46.21 31.50 11.14
N MET A 272 46.52 30.25 10.79
CA MET A 272 47.76 29.58 11.24
C MET A 272 49.03 30.25 10.68
N CYS A 273 48.98 30.77 9.45
CA CYS A 273 50.02 31.62 8.88
C CYS A 273 50.08 33.00 9.55
N ARG A 274 48.95 33.70 9.68
CA ARG A 274 48.87 35.03 10.32
C ARG A 274 49.40 35.01 11.77
N SER A 275 49.10 33.96 12.53
CA SER A 275 49.62 33.76 13.90
C SER A 275 51.13 33.51 13.98
N SER A 276 51.83 33.39 12.84
CA SER A 276 53.28 33.10 12.75
C SER A 276 53.69 31.80 13.46
N ARG A 277 52.82 30.78 13.44
CA ARG A 277 53.05 29.48 14.11
C ARG A 277 53.20 28.30 13.14
N LEU A 278 52.85 28.48 11.86
CA LEU A 278 53.05 27.50 10.80
C LEU A 278 54.47 27.59 10.20
N ARG A 279 55.11 26.43 9.98
CA ARG A 279 56.42 26.28 9.32
C ARG A 279 56.56 24.93 8.62
N ILE A 280 57.67 24.71 7.92
CA ILE A 280 58.05 23.40 7.37
C ILE A 280 58.76 22.56 8.45
N LEU A 281 58.49 21.25 8.49
CA LEU A 281 59.18 20.31 9.37
C LEU A 281 60.64 20.11 8.91
N GLY A 282 61.61 20.27 9.82
CA GLY A 282 63.03 19.93 9.57
C GLY A 282 63.96 21.09 9.23
N SER A 283 63.48 22.35 9.21
CA SER A 283 64.36 23.53 9.12
C SER A 283 65.30 23.63 10.33
N ASP A 284 66.60 23.85 10.10
CA ASP A 284 67.61 24.01 11.16
C ASP A 284 67.24 25.12 12.18
N GLU A 285 67.62 24.96 13.46
CA GLU A 285 67.22 25.86 14.55
C GLU A 285 67.70 27.32 14.35
N ALA A 286 68.65 27.57 13.44
CA ALA A 286 69.15 28.90 13.07
C ALA A 286 68.45 29.56 11.87
N GLY A 287 67.56 28.85 11.15
CA GLY A 287 67.00 29.26 9.86
C GLY A 287 65.47 29.25 9.78
N GLN A 288 64.79 29.58 10.87
CA GLN A 288 63.31 29.49 10.95
C GLN A 288 62.63 30.62 10.16
N GLN A 289 62.26 30.34 8.90
CA GLN A 289 61.22 31.10 8.19
C GLN A 289 59.83 30.55 8.56
N HIS A 290 58.87 31.45 8.71
CA HIS A 290 57.46 31.14 8.91
C HIS A 290 56.75 31.11 7.55
N LEU A 291 55.79 30.20 7.37
CA LEU A 291 54.99 30.18 6.15
C LEU A 291 53.94 31.29 6.19
N SER A 292 53.97 32.18 5.20
CA SER A 292 52.92 33.16 4.93
C SER A 292 51.71 32.50 4.23
N TRP A 293 50.54 33.12 4.31
CA TRP A 293 49.39 32.74 3.48
C TRP A 293 49.29 33.70 2.31
N ASP A 294 49.18 33.14 1.11
CA ASP A 294 49.06 33.88 -0.14
C ASP A 294 47.58 34.18 -0.44
N GLU A 295 47.19 35.44 -0.27
CA GLU A 295 45.83 35.93 -0.56
C GLU A 295 45.60 36.23 -2.07
N GLY A 296 46.55 35.89 -2.95
CA GLY A 296 46.42 35.98 -4.40
C GLY A 296 45.49 34.94 -5.02
N GLU A 297 45.30 35.01 -6.35
CA GLU A 297 44.50 34.01 -7.07
C GLU A 297 45.13 32.60 -6.99
N PRO A 298 44.33 31.52 -7.10
CA PRO A 298 44.84 30.16 -7.18
C PRO A 298 45.75 29.95 -8.40
N TRP A 299 46.84 29.21 -8.21
CA TRP A 299 47.69 28.75 -9.30
C TRP A 299 46.94 27.77 -10.20
N GLU A 300 47.00 27.96 -11.52
CA GLU A 300 46.38 27.06 -12.49
C GLU A 300 47.39 26.08 -13.07
N LEU A 301 47.11 24.78 -12.91
CA LEU A 301 47.87 23.71 -13.55
C LEU A 301 47.76 23.83 -15.07
N THR A 302 48.89 24.08 -15.72
CA THR A 302 49.00 24.26 -17.17
C THR A 302 50.08 23.34 -17.73
N ILE A 303 49.72 22.50 -18.70
CA ILE A 303 50.69 21.75 -19.50
C ILE A 303 51.09 22.63 -20.68
N ARG A 304 52.37 22.96 -20.79
CA ARG A 304 52.94 23.75 -21.88
C ARG A 304 53.72 22.85 -22.82
N VAL A 305 53.44 22.98 -24.12
CA VAL A 305 54.20 22.33 -25.18
C VAL A 305 55.02 23.38 -25.91
N ARG A 306 56.35 23.23 -25.92
CA ARG A 306 57.26 24.10 -26.69
C ARG A 306 58.12 23.26 -27.62
N ARG A 307 58.54 23.86 -28.74
CA ARG A 307 59.52 23.23 -29.64
C ARG A 307 60.87 23.19 -28.93
N ASP A 308 61.47 22.01 -28.87
CA ASP A 308 62.83 21.82 -28.36
C ASP A 308 63.84 22.12 -29.47
N THR A 309 64.79 23.00 -29.18
CA THR A 309 65.82 23.45 -30.13
C THR A 309 67.09 22.59 -30.11
N GLU A 310 67.23 21.69 -29.15
CA GLU A 310 68.38 20.78 -29.03
C GLU A 310 68.03 19.35 -29.52
N ALA A 311 66.76 18.93 -29.38
CA ALA A 311 66.30 17.57 -29.68
C ALA A 311 65.46 17.40 -30.97
N GLU A 312 65.23 18.47 -31.75
CA GLU A 312 64.30 18.51 -32.91
C GLU A 312 62.91 17.89 -32.61
N GLY A 313 62.33 18.26 -31.48
CA GLY A 313 61.06 17.69 -30.99
C GLY A 313 60.15 18.70 -30.31
N TRP A 314 59.14 18.16 -29.62
CA TRP A 314 58.25 18.88 -28.71
C TRP A 314 58.57 18.48 -27.27
N LYS A 315 58.90 19.48 -26.44
CA LYS A 315 59.09 19.36 -25.00
C LYS A 315 57.80 19.73 -24.28
N VAL A 316 57.30 18.82 -23.45
CA VAL A 316 56.07 18.97 -22.66
C VAL A 316 56.45 19.17 -21.19
N SER A 317 56.12 20.32 -20.60
CA SER A 317 56.36 20.60 -19.18
C SER A 317 55.10 20.98 -18.42
N GLY A 318 55.07 20.64 -17.13
CA GLY A 318 54.03 21.07 -16.20
C GLY A 318 54.42 22.39 -15.55
N LEU A 319 53.51 23.37 -15.63
CA LEU A 319 53.65 24.68 -15.01
C LEU A 319 52.48 24.96 -14.08
N LEU A 320 52.76 25.76 -13.05
CA LEU A 320 51.75 26.52 -12.32
C LEU A 320 51.77 27.95 -12.88
N VAL A 321 50.61 28.42 -13.34
CA VAL A 321 50.46 29.75 -13.97
C VAL A 321 49.48 30.59 -13.17
N ARG A 322 49.82 31.85 -12.90
CA ARG A 322 48.95 32.82 -12.23
C ARG A 322 49.19 34.22 -12.80
N ASN A 323 48.21 34.77 -13.51
CA ASN A 323 48.40 36.00 -14.28
C ASN A 323 49.64 35.89 -15.18
N ASP A 324 50.62 36.78 -15.04
CA ASP A 324 51.90 36.74 -15.76
C ASP A 324 53.01 35.92 -15.03
N GLU A 325 52.74 35.41 -13.82
CA GLU A 325 53.67 34.58 -13.04
C GLU A 325 53.62 33.11 -13.47
N THR A 326 54.79 32.47 -13.57
CA THR A 326 54.89 31.02 -13.88
C THR A 326 55.97 30.33 -13.05
N LEU A 327 55.63 29.19 -12.43
CA LEU A 327 56.54 28.33 -11.69
C LEU A 327 56.61 26.93 -12.35
N GLU A 328 57.79 26.31 -12.42
CA GLU A 328 57.91 24.91 -12.89
C GLU A 328 57.55 23.92 -11.78
N LEU A 329 56.75 22.89 -12.10
CA LEU A 329 56.32 21.86 -11.14
C LEU A 329 57.45 20.98 -10.59
N SER A 330 58.67 21.11 -11.14
CA SER A 330 59.91 20.52 -10.66
C SER A 330 60.63 21.34 -9.58
N GLU A 331 60.33 22.64 -9.47
CA GLU A 331 61.00 23.56 -8.54
C GLU A 331 60.20 23.79 -7.24
N VAL A 332 58.92 23.43 -7.23
CA VAL A 332 58.03 23.64 -6.06
C VAL A 332 58.25 22.56 -4.98
N PRO A 333 58.51 22.93 -3.71
CA PRO A 333 58.72 21.97 -2.61
C PRO A 333 57.57 20.98 -2.38
N LEU A 334 56.31 21.42 -2.46
CA LEU A 334 55.15 20.55 -2.30
C LEU A 334 53.94 21.09 -3.08
N VAL A 335 53.33 20.23 -3.90
CA VAL A 335 52.06 20.47 -4.59
C VAL A 335 51.10 19.36 -4.19
N ILE A 336 49.92 19.73 -3.68
CA ILE A 336 48.91 18.81 -3.17
C ILE A 336 47.73 18.81 -4.15
N PRO A 337 47.47 17.69 -4.86
CA PRO A 337 46.39 17.63 -5.83
C PRO A 337 45.03 17.96 -5.22
N GLY A 338 44.21 18.69 -5.96
CA GLY A 338 42.91 19.20 -5.50
C GLY A 338 42.98 20.24 -4.36
N GLY A 339 44.13 20.87 -4.07
CA GLY A 339 44.21 21.78 -2.91
C GLY A 339 45.22 22.93 -2.95
N PHE A 340 46.50 22.63 -2.71
CA PHE A 340 47.46 23.64 -2.22
C PHE A 340 48.83 23.55 -2.91
N VAL A 341 49.51 24.70 -2.95
CA VAL A 341 50.91 24.87 -3.34
C VAL A 341 51.67 25.36 -2.11
N VAL A 342 52.83 24.78 -1.81
CA VAL A 342 53.69 25.21 -0.69
C VAL A 342 55.10 25.49 -1.21
N THR A 343 55.53 26.75 -1.07
CA THR A 343 56.90 27.21 -1.36
C THR A 343 57.77 27.12 -0.10
N SER A 344 58.99 27.67 -0.14
CA SER A 344 59.84 27.84 1.04
C SER A 344 59.26 28.80 2.10
N ASP A 345 58.35 29.69 1.69
CA ASP A 345 57.99 30.92 2.38
C ASP A 345 56.46 31.22 2.39
N SER A 346 55.66 30.50 1.58
CA SER A 346 54.21 30.73 1.47
C SER A 346 53.40 29.43 1.23
N ILE A 347 52.10 29.51 1.49
CA ILE A 347 51.09 28.54 1.03
C ILE A 347 50.06 29.29 0.18
N SER A 348 49.80 28.76 -1.03
CA SER A 348 48.82 29.27 -2.00
C SER A 348 47.78 28.21 -2.37
N LEU A 349 46.66 28.63 -2.95
CA LEU A 349 45.64 27.72 -3.51
C LEU A 349 46.04 27.18 -4.90
N LEU A 350 45.52 26.00 -5.25
CA LEU A 350 45.73 25.32 -6.53
C LEU A 350 44.40 25.04 -7.26
N ARG A 351 44.37 25.22 -8.59
CA ARG A 351 43.36 24.67 -9.51
C ARG A 351 44.02 23.64 -10.42
N ASP A 352 43.69 22.36 -10.23
CA ASP A 352 44.23 21.25 -11.02
C ASP A 352 43.26 20.69 -12.08
N PHE A 353 42.05 21.27 -12.19
CA PHE A 353 40.98 20.83 -13.10
C PHE A 353 40.59 19.34 -12.99
N GLY A 354 40.85 18.70 -11.84
CA GLY A 354 40.61 17.26 -11.66
C GLY A 354 41.63 16.36 -12.38
N ALA A 355 42.84 16.86 -12.61
CA ALA A 355 43.95 16.16 -13.26
C ALA A 355 45.11 15.80 -12.30
N PRO A 356 44.86 15.12 -11.15
CA PRO A 356 45.88 14.90 -10.11
C PRO A 356 47.06 14.05 -10.59
N GLU A 357 46.81 13.10 -11.49
CA GLU A 357 47.81 12.17 -12.00
C GLU A 357 48.82 12.83 -12.96
N TRP A 358 48.45 13.94 -13.60
CA TRP A 358 49.37 14.71 -14.44
C TRP A 358 50.47 15.37 -13.60
N MET A 359 50.13 15.88 -12.40
CA MET A 359 51.14 16.43 -11.49
C MET A 359 52.06 15.33 -10.96
N ARG A 360 51.51 14.19 -10.50
CA ARG A 360 52.34 13.05 -10.06
C ARG A 360 53.27 12.57 -11.18
N GLY A 361 52.76 12.43 -12.40
CA GLY A 361 53.55 12.01 -13.56
C GLY A 361 54.67 12.99 -13.91
N LEU A 362 54.36 14.28 -14.10
CA LEU A 362 55.33 15.28 -14.55
C LEU A 362 56.36 15.64 -13.47
N THR A 363 55.99 15.67 -12.19
CA THR A 363 56.94 15.91 -11.09
C THR A 363 57.84 14.69 -10.83
N ALA A 364 57.38 13.46 -11.09
CA ALA A 364 58.20 12.25 -10.88
C ALA A 364 59.06 11.85 -12.09
N ALA A 365 58.60 12.08 -13.32
CA ALA A 365 59.29 11.66 -14.54
C ALA A 365 60.04 12.80 -15.28
N GLY A 366 59.76 14.06 -14.93
CA GLY A 366 60.31 15.23 -15.63
C GLY A 366 59.58 15.55 -16.95
N PRO A 367 60.10 16.52 -17.73
CA PRO A 367 59.47 16.94 -18.97
C PRO A 367 59.60 15.89 -20.08
N LEU A 368 58.49 15.57 -20.74
CA LEU A 368 58.43 14.59 -21.82
C LEU A 368 58.99 15.18 -23.13
N GLN A 369 59.72 14.38 -23.89
CA GLN A 369 60.26 14.73 -25.22
C GLN A 369 59.58 13.87 -26.29
N ILE A 370 59.14 14.50 -27.39
CA ILE A 370 58.31 13.87 -28.42
C ILE A 370 58.83 14.23 -29.82
N PRO A 371 59.12 13.26 -30.71
CA PRO A 371 59.60 13.54 -32.07
C PRO A 371 58.61 14.35 -32.92
N LEU A 372 59.14 15.17 -33.84
CA LEU A 372 58.32 15.93 -34.81
C LEU A 372 57.45 15.02 -35.73
N SER A 373 57.88 13.79 -36.00
CA SER A 373 57.09 12.80 -36.76
C SER A 373 55.77 12.44 -36.08
N ASP A 374 55.75 12.46 -34.74
CA ASP A 374 54.70 11.86 -33.94
C ASP A 374 53.69 12.91 -33.46
N GLN A 375 53.85 14.18 -33.88
CA GLN A 375 53.10 15.34 -33.38
C GLN A 375 51.57 15.16 -33.42
N HIS A 376 51.04 14.47 -34.45
CA HIS A 376 49.61 14.23 -34.61
C HIS A 376 49.12 13.13 -33.67
N ASP A 377 49.86 12.01 -33.58
CA ASP A 377 49.53 10.86 -32.73
C ASP A 377 49.70 11.21 -31.24
N PHE A 378 50.64 12.13 -30.91
CA PHE A 378 50.74 12.76 -29.61
C PHE A 378 49.49 13.59 -29.27
N VAL A 379 49.07 14.52 -30.14
CA VAL A 379 47.88 15.35 -29.87
C VAL A 379 46.62 14.48 -29.75
N ASP A 380 46.47 13.43 -30.57
CA ASP A 380 45.39 12.46 -30.44
C ASP A 380 45.38 11.78 -29.06
N ARG A 381 46.52 11.17 -28.67
CA ARG A 381 46.65 10.46 -27.39
C ARG A 381 46.56 11.38 -26.18
N LEU A 382 47.03 12.62 -26.30
CA LEU A 382 46.86 13.67 -25.29
C LEU A 382 45.37 13.91 -25.06
N LEU A 383 44.62 14.15 -26.14
CA LEU A 383 43.20 14.51 -26.09
C LEU A 383 42.26 13.37 -25.68
N ASP A 384 42.67 12.11 -25.81
CA ASP A 384 41.90 10.95 -25.35
C ASP A 384 41.99 10.70 -23.82
N ILE A 385 42.96 11.32 -23.12
CA ILE A 385 43.15 11.14 -21.67
C ILE A 385 41.94 11.69 -20.89
N PRO A 386 41.32 10.92 -19.96
CA PRO A 386 40.04 11.27 -19.36
C PRO A 386 39.98 12.59 -18.58
N SER A 387 41.10 13.06 -18.03
CA SER A 387 41.26 14.35 -17.37
C SER A 387 42.45 15.10 -17.98
N LEU A 388 42.19 16.32 -18.43
CA LEU A 388 43.17 17.20 -19.08
C LEU A 388 43.13 18.57 -18.38
N PRO A 389 44.26 19.07 -17.87
CA PRO A 389 44.36 20.43 -17.35
C PRO A 389 44.47 21.43 -18.51
N ARG A 390 44.68 22.72 -18.19
CA ARG A 390 44.84 23.78 -19.18
C ARG A 390 46.04 23.47 -20.11
N LEU A 391 45.84 23.57 -21.42
CA LEU A 391 46.88 23.32 -22.42
C LEU A 391 47.38 24.66 -23.01
N ASP A 392 48.69 24.88 -22.96
CA ASP A 392 49.38 25.99 -23.65
C ASP A 392 50.12 25.39 -24.86
N LEU A 393 49.44 25.41 -26.01
CA LEU A 393 49.86 24.79 -27.26
C LEU A 393 50.37 25.83 -28.28
N PRO A 394 51.42 25.50 -29.07
CA PRO A 394 51.85 26.29 -30.22
C PRO A 394 50.72 26.51 -31.23
N LYS A 395 50.80 27.58 -32.03
CA LYS A 395 49.76 27.89 -33.04
C LYS A 395 49.57 26.80 -34.09
N GLU A 396 50.57 25.95 -34.33
CA GLU A 396 50.45 24.79 -35.22
C GLU A 396 49.56 23.66 -34.67
N LEU A 397 49.24 23.66 -33.36
CA LEU A 397 48.53 22.57 -32.66
C LEU A 397 47.23 23.03 -31.97
N GLN A 398 46.72 24.23 -32.26
CA GLN A 398 45.53 24.79 -31.62
C GLN A 398 44.22 24.31 -32.28
N LEU A 399 43.24 23.92 -31.45
CA LEU A 399 41.87 23.56 -31.85
C LEU A 399 40.90 24.71 -31.56
N GLU A 400 39.81 24.80 -32.34
CA GLU A 400 38.76 25.80 -32.10
C GLU A 400 37.84 25.37 -30.93
N GLU A 401 37.75 26.18 -29.87
CA GLU A 401 36.81 25.94 -28.76
C GLU A 401 35.37 26.30 -29.16
N VAL A 402 34.49 25.31 -29.12
CA VAL A 402 33.06 25.47 -29.43
C VAL A 402 32.22 25.19 -28.19
N ARG A 403 31.30 26.10 -27.85
CA ARG A 403 30.33 25.94 -26.74
C ARG A 403 28.92 25.86 -27.32
N VAL A 404 28.23 24.76 -27.06
CA VAL A 404 26.84 24.55 -27.48
C VAL A 404 26.05 23.84 -26.38
N GLN A 405 24.75 24.11 -26.35
CA GLN A 405 23.81 23.42 -25.47
C GLN A 405 23.50 22.03 -26.06
N PRO A 406 23.64 20.93 -25.31
CA PRO A 406 23.40 19.58 -25.84
C PRO A 406 21.92 19.23 -25.92
N GLN A 407 21.58 18.33 -26.84
CA GLN A 407 20.26 17.70 -26.87
C GLN A 407 20.21 16.54 -25.86
N PRO A 408 19.30 16.54 -24.87
CA PRO A 408 19.22 15.47 -23.89
C PRO A 408 18.45 14.25 -24.45
N MET A 409 18.95 13.06 -24.14
CA MET A 409 18.47 11.78 -24.65
C MET A 409 18.42 10.73 -23.53
N LEU A 410 17.39 9.88 -23.55
CA LEU A 410 17.23 8.77 -22.62
C LEU A 410 17.00 7.46 -23.38
N ARG A 411 17.81 6.44 -23.11
CA ARG A 411 17.66 5.09 -23.70
C ARG A 411 17.26 4.08 -22.64
N ILE A 412 16.00 3.67 -22.65
CA ILE A 412 15.43 2.64 -21.78
C ILE A 412 15.72 1.26 -22.36
N SER A 413 16.01 0.29 -21.48
CA SER A 413 16.26 -1.12 -21.84
C SER A 413 15.61 -2.06 -20.82
N ALA A 414 14.93 -3.09 -21.31
CA ALA A 414 14.46 -4.16 -20.45
C ALA A 414 15.66 -5.01 -19.96
N PRO A 415 15.85 -5.23 -18.65
CA PRO A 415 16.92 -6.11 -18.18
C PRO A 415 16.62 -7.57 -18.59
N PRO A 416 17.64 -8.38 -18.95
CA PRO A 416 17.42 -9.76 -19.38
C PRO A 416 16.73 -10.59 -18.28
N MET A 417 15.73 -11.38 -18.66
CA MET A 417 14.79 -12.02 -17.73
C MET A 417 15.44 -13.06 -16.78
N THR A 418 15.85 -12.64 -15.59
CA THR A 418 15.95 -13.50 -14.42
C THR A 418 14.59 -13.58 -13.71
N ARG A 419 14.14 -14.81 -13.39
CA ARG A 419 12.77 -15.12 -12.90
C ARG A 419 12.28 -14.42 -11.62
N TRP A 420 13.13 -13.65 -10.93
CA TRP A 420 12.84 -13.07 -9.61
C TRP A 420 13.23 -11.59 -9.45
N ARG A 421 13.42 -10.85 -10.55
CA ARG A 421 13.35 -9.38 -10.57
C ARG A 421 12.72 -8.87 -11.87
N ASN A 422 11.84 -7.87 -11.73
CA ASN A 422 11.87 -6.58 -12.44
C ASN A 422 10.50 -5.90 -12.33
N ASP A 423 10.30 -5.14 -11.25
CA ASP A 423 9.34 -4.03 -11.24
C ASP A 423 10.06 -2.69 -11.50
N SER A 424 11.31 -2.75 -11.98
CA SER A 424 12.10 -1.61 -12.43
C SER A 424 12.82 -1.88 -13.74
N LEU A 425 13.09 -0.80 -14.47
CA LEU A 425 13.72 -0.77 -15.78
C LEU A 425 15.04 0.01 -15.70
N ASN A 426 15.99 -0.39 -16.54
CA ASN A 426 17.29 0.26 -16.66
C ASN A 426 17.23 1.33 -17.77
N ALA A 427 17.91 2.47 -17.58
CA ALA A 427 18.14 3.40 -18.69
C ALA A 427 19.53 4.07 -18.66
N GLU A 428 19.95 4.55 -19.82
CA GLU A 428 21.15 5.37 -20.04
C GLU A 428 20.75 6.80 -20.44
N VAL A 429 21.23 7.77 -19.68
CA VAL A 429 21.21 9.20 -20.01
C VAL A 429 22.37 9.52 -20.96
N ILE A 430 22.08 10.19 -22.07
CA ILE A 430 23.04 10.63 -23.09
C ILE A 430 22.80 12.12 -23.39
N PHE A 431 23.87 12.87 -23.61
CA PHE A 431 23.85 14.25 -24.08
C PHE A 431 24.49 14.32 -25.46
N GLU A 432 23.76 14.80 -26.46
CA GLU A 432 24.24 14.86 -27.84
C GLU A 432 24.78 16.25 -28.19
N TYR A 433 26.06 16.30 -28.57
CA TYR A 433 26.80 17.52 -28.89
C TYR A 433 27.19 17.50 -30.39
N LEU A 434 26.49 18.29 -31.22
CA LEU A 434 26.72 18.37 -32.68
C LEU A 434 26.86 16.99 -33.36
N GLY A 435 25.92 16.09 -33.09
CA GLY A 435 25.88 14.72 -33.64
C GLY A 435 26.70 13.67 -32.88
N LEU A 436 27.45 14.04 -31.83
CA LEU A 436 28.19 13.08 -30.99
C LEU A 436 27.45 12.79 -29.67
N PRO A 437 27.05 11.52 -29.42
CA PRO A 437 26.45 11.12 -28.15
C PRO A 437 27.51 10.96 -27.04
N VAL A 438 27.30 11.63 -25.92
CA VAL A 438 28.15 11.55 -24.72
C VAL A 438 27.34 10.97 -23.56
N SER A 439 27.77 9.84 -22.99
CA SER A 439 27.07 9.28 -21.84
C SER A 439 27.12 10.23 -20.63
N GLY A 440 25.99 10.41 -19.94
CA GLY A 440 25.82 11.38 -18.86
C GLY A 440 26.67 11.12 -17.62
N SER A 441 27.25 9.92 -17.50
CA SER A 441 28.23 9.52 -16.48
C SER A 441 29.70 9.82 -16.85
N SER A 442 29.98 10.24 -18.09
CA SER A 442 31.35 10.49 -18.56
C SER A 442 32.01 11.68 -17.85
N ALA A 443 33.24 11.48 -17.35
CA ALA A 443 34.04 12.49 -16.68
C ALA A 443 34.65 13.54 -17.63
N ARG A 444 34.89 13.20 -18.91
CA ARG A 444 35.50 14.09 -19.93
C ARG A 444 34.81 15.46 -19.94
N TRP A 445 35.57 16.55 -19.91
CA TRP A 445 35.02 17.93 -19.89
C TRP A 445 34.74 18.51 -21.29
N ALA A 446 35.34 17.94 -22.33
CA ALA A 446 35.10 18.30 -23.73
C ALA A 446 35.02 17.05 -24.64
N VAL A 447 34.67 17.28 -25.90
CA VAL A 447 34.56 16.28 -26.97
C VAL A 447 35.25 16.81 -28.23
N VAL A 448 36.27 16.11 -28.72
CA VAL A 448 37.02 16.55 -29.91
C VAL A 448 36.37 16.02 -31.20
N GLN A 449 36.17 16.91 -32.18
CA GLN A 449 35.79 16.55 -33.54
C GLN A 449 36.96 16.86 -34.49
N ARG A 450 37.84 15.86 -34.66
CA ARG A 450 39.09 15.96 -35.43
C ARG A 450 38.88 16.40 -36.88
N GLU A 451 37.88 15.83 -37.56
CA GLU A 451 37.52 16.18 -38.95
C GLU A 451 37.18 17.67 -39.13
N ASN A 452 36.71 18.31 -38.07
CA ASN A 452 36.26 19.71 -38.05
C ASN A 452 37.20 20.62 -37.22
N ASN A 453 38.42 20.15 -36.88
CA ASN A 453 39.45 20.85 -36.10
C ASN A 453 38.96 21.57 -34.81
N ARG A 454 37.93 21.02 -34.14
CA ARG A 454 37.24 21.69 -33.03
C ARG A 454 37.11 20.86 -31.76
N CYS A 455 37.14 21.53 -30.63
CA CYS A 455 36.96 20.98 -29.29
C CYS A 455 35.64 21.50 -28.70
N ILE A 456 34.65 20.63 -28.51
CA ILE A 456 33.33 21.00 -27.99
C ILE A 456 33.35 20.91 -26.47
N ILE A 457 33.23 22.04 -25.78
CA ILE A 457 33.19 22.10 -24.31
C ILE A 457 31.78 21.73 -23.84
N ARG A 458 31.69 20.83 -22.85
CA ARG A 458 30.41 20.36 -22.31
C ARG A 458 29.82 21.36 -21.32
N ASP A 459 28.58 21.75 -21.55
CA ASP A 459 27.80 22.51 -20.57
C ASP A 459 27.39 21.63 -19.36
N ARG A 460 28.29 21.50 -18.40
CA ARG A 460 28.05 20.81 -17.12
C ARG A 460 26.91 21.44 -16.30
N SER A 461 26.59 22.72 -16.52
CA SER A 461 25.48 23.37 -15.81
C SER A 461 24.13 22.89 -16.34
N PHE A 462 23.97 22.81 -17.66
CA PHE A 462 22.76 22.29 -18.30
C PHE A 462 22.61 20.78 -18.09
N GLU A 463 23.70 20.00 -18.17
CA GLU A 463 23.70 18.59 -17.79
C GLU A 463 23.20 18.40 -16.34
N GLY A 464 23.62 19.27 -15.40
CA GLY A 464 23.18 19.26 -14.01
C GLY A 464 21.67 19.49 -13.83
N HIS A 465 21.09 20.47 -14.54
CA HIS A 465 19.65 20.73 -14.52
C HIS A 465 18.86 19.53 -15.10
N CYS A 466 19.36 18.92 -16.16
CA CYS A 466 18.77 17.71 -16.76
C CYS A 466 18.77 16.54 -15.76
N TRP A 467 19.84 16.37 -15.00
CA TRP A 467 19.96 15.34 -13.95
C TRP A 467 18.98 15.54 -12.79
N GLU A 468 18.73 16.77 -12.36
CA GLU A 468 17.76 17.06 -11.31
C GLU A 468 16.31 16.88 -11.79
N ARG A 469 15.99 17.24 -13.05
CA ARG A 469 14.66 16.97 -13.64
C ARG A 469 14.38 15.47 -13.70
N LEU A 470 15.35 14.64 -14.12
CA LEU A 470 15.22 13.18 -14.05
C LEU A 470 14.89 12.68 -12.64
N ARG A 471 15.58 13.20 -11.62
CA ARG A 471 15.34 12.84 -10.20
C ARG A 471 13.92 13.20 -9.75
N GLN A 472 13.38 14.33 -10.20
CA GLN A 472 12.01 14.76 -9.92
C GLN A 472 10.97 13.87 -10.60
N THR A 473 11.23 13.45 -11.85
CA THR A 473 10.38 12.46 -12.58
C THR A 473 10.50 11.01 -12.05
N GLY A 474 11.20 10.77 -10.94
CA GLY A 474 11.28 9.46 -10.28
C GLY A 474 12.44 8.55 -10.68
N PHE A 475 13.29 8.94 -11.64
CA PHE A 475 14.51 8.20 -11.97
C PHE A 475 15.53 8.27 -10.82
N ARG A 476 16.13 7.13 -10.49
CA ARG A 476 17.20 7.01 -9.49
C ARG A 476 18.52 6.74 -10.19
N ARG A 477 19.57 7.50 -9.87
CA ARG A 477 20.93 7.19 -10.33
C ARG A 477 21.41 5.87 -9.74
N ARG A 478 22.04 5.02 -10.57
CA ARG A 478 22.83 3.89 -10.07
C ARG A 478 24.26 4.33 -9.78
N LEU A 479 24.71 4.06 -8.55
CA LEU A 479 26.08 4.26 -8.11
C LEU A 479 26.78 2.90 -8.01
N GLY A 480 27.30 2.41 -9.13
CA GLY A 480 28.04 1.16 -9.19
C GLY A 480 28.62 0.89 -10.57
N ASP A 481 29.87 0.41 -10.58
CA ASP A 481 30.61 -0.11 -11.74
C ASP A 481 30.86 0.89 -12.90
N LEU A 482 32.08 1.43 -12.94
CA LEU A 482 32.60 2.38 -13.97
C LEU A 482 32.63 1.84 -15.41
N LYS A 483 32.09 0.63 -15.65
CA LYS A 483 32.02 -0.04 -16.96
C LYS A 483 30.60 -0.30 -17.47
N GLN A 484 29.55 0.06 -16.71
CA GLN A 484 28.16 -0.13 -17.13
C GLN A 484 27.58 1.14 -17.76
N THR A 485 26.87 0.98 -18.88
CA THR A 485 26.17 2.08 -19.59
C THR A 485 24.89 2.52 -18.87
N VAL A 486 24.27 1.62 -18.10
CA VAL A 486 23.09 1.92 -17.29
C VAL A 486 23.47 2.85 -16.15
N ASN A 487 22.99 4.09 -16.20
CA ASN A 487 23.29 5.12 -15.21
C ASN A 487 22.04 5.58 -14.40
N VAL A 488 20.83 5.16 -14.79
CA VAL A 488 19.59 5.32 -14.02
C VAL A 488 18.70 4.06 -14.02
N GLU A 489 17.80 4.00 -13.03
CA GLU A 489 16.68 3.07 -12.97
C GLU A 489 15.36 3.80 -12.62
N ILE A 490 14.22 3.23 -13.01
CA ILE A 490 12.87 3.70 -12.65
C ILE A 490 11.93 2.51 -12.45
N ALA A 491 10.88 2.62 -11.62
CA ALA A 491 9.88 1.57 -11.48
C ALA A 491 8.94 1.52 -12.70
N ARG A 492 8.39 0.34 -13.04
CA ARG A 492 7.64 0.13 -14.30
C ARG A 492 6.35 0.96 -14.36
N ARG A 493 5.66 1.15 -13.23
CA ARG A 493 4.49 2.04 -13.09
C ARG A 493 4.85 3.52 -13.33
N ASP A 494 5.94 3.99 -12.70
CA ASP A 494 6.30 5.41 -12.65
C ASP A 494 6.81 5.91 -14.02
N LEU A 495 7.18 4.99 -14.92
CA LEU A 495 7.67 5.26 -16.28
C LEU A 495 6.71 6.09 -17.15
N GLY A 496 5.41 5.74 -17.17
CA GLY A 496 4.45 6.33 -18.12
C GLY A 496 4.32 7.85 -17.94
N ARG A 497 4.21 8.27 -16.69
CA ARG A 497 4.24 9.68 -16.29
C ARG A 497 5.62 10.32 -16.55
N ALA A 498 6.69 9.66 -16.14
CA ALA A 498 8.05 10.21 -16.24
C ALA A 498 8.46 10.52 -17.70
N VAL A 499 8.13 9.63 -18.64
CA VAL A 499 8.42 9.85 -20.06
C VAL A 499 7.58 11.00 -20.65
N ARG A 500 6.34 11.21 -20.18
CA ARG A 500 5.51 12.36 -20.57
C ARG A 500 6.20 13.68 -20.17
N GLU A 501 6.53 13.84 -18.90
CA GLU A 501 7.18 15.04 -18.33
C GLU A 501 8.59 15.31 -18.91
N LEU A 502 9.28 14.28 -19.42
CA LEU A 502 10.58 14.41 -20.11
C LEU A 502 10.43 14.83 -21.58
N VAL A 503 9.51 14.23 -22.34
CA VAL A 503 9.29 14.59 -23.76
C VAL A 503 8.72 16.01 -23.88
N GLU A 504 7.81 16.42 -23.00
CA GLU A 504 7.40 17.83 -22.84
C GLU A 504 8.58 18.74 -22.46
N GLY A 505 9.58 18.19 -21.75
CA GLY A 505 10.84 18.85 -21.45
C GLY A 505 11.86 18.85 -22.59
N GLY A 506 11.48 18.44 -23.80
CA GLY A 506 12.35 18.41 -24.98
C GLY A 506 13.31 17.23 -25.07
N TRP A 507 13.11 16.15 -24.30
CA TRP A 507 14.00 14.97 -24.32
C TRP A 507 13.69 14.01 -25.47
N ASN A 508 14.74 13.47 -26.09
CA ASN A 508 14.63 12.35 -27.02
C ASN A 508 14.63 11.02 -26.26
N VAL A 509 13.46 10.42 -26.06
CA VAL A 509 13.32 9.13 -25.36
C VAL A 509 13.23 7.97 -26.36
N PHE A 510 14.02 6.92 -26.10
CA PHE A 510 14.05 5.66 -26.84
C PHE A 510 13.85 4.47 -25.89
N ALA A 511 13.21 3.42 -26.36
CA ALA A 511 13.08 2.14 -25.66
C ALA A 511 13.42 0.98 -26.60
N ASP A 512 14.32 0.09 -26.18
CA ASP A 512 14.83 -1.05 -26.96
C ASP A 512 15.24 -0.66 -28.42
N GLY A 513 15.86 0.51 -28.56
CA GLY A 513 16.34 1.08 -29.84
C GLY A 513 15.30 1.84 -30.67
N SER A 514 14.02 1.80 -30.28
CA SER A 514 12.92 2.47 -31.00
C SER A 514 12.59 3.82 -30.35
N LYS A 515 12.28 4.87 -31.12
CA LYS A 515 11.83 6.16 -30.55
C LYS A 515 10.48 5.95 -29.83
N VAL A 516 10.31 6.58 -28.68
CA VAL A 516 9.02 6.65 -27.98
C VAL A 516 8.22 7.86 -28.46
N ARG A 517 6.91 7.68 -28.69
CA ARG A 517 5.95 8.74 -29.01
C ARG A 517 4.92 8.90 -27.90
N GLN A 518 4.41 10.12 -27.74
CA GLN A 518 3.23 10.38 -26.91
C GLN A 518 1.95 10.04 -27.67
N ALA A 519 0.90 9.64 -26.94
CA ALA A 519 -0.46 9.56 -27.48
C ALA A 519 -1.11 10.96 -27.51
N GLY A 520 -1.90 11.22 -28.55
CA GLY A 520 -2.72 12.42 -28.74
C GLY A 520 -4.13 12.25 -28.19
N GLY A 521 -5.14 12.63 -28.99
CA GLY A 521 -6.55 12.50 -28.60
C GLY A 521 -7.11 11.08 -28.78
N LEU A 522 -7.94 10.65 -27.83
CA LEU A 522 -8.66 9.37 -27.85
C LEU A 522 -10.02 9.56 -28.55
N ARG A 523 -10.22 8.92 -29.71
CA ARG A 523 -11.48 9.01 -30.47
C ARG A 523 -12.24 7.69 -30.48
N PHE A 524 -13.46 7.72 -29.95
CA PHE A 524 -14.41 6.60 -30.04
C PHE A 524 -15.34 6.79 -31.24
N ARG A 525 -15.66 5.70 -31.94
CA ARG A 525 -16.73 5.64 -32.95
C ARG A 525 -17.70 4.51 -32.59
N VAL A 526 -18.99 4.85 -32.48
CA VAL A 526 -20.07 3.88 -32.22
C VAL A 526 -20.94 3.75 -33.46
N SER A 527 -21.03 2.54 -33.97
CA SER A 527 -21.92 2.17 -35.09
C SER A 527 -23.00 1.20 -34.62
N SER A 528 -24.20 1.32 -35.17
CA SER A 528 -25.37 0.50 -34.81
C SER A 528 -25.73 -0.47 -35.93
N ASP A 529 -25.90 -1.74 -35.59
CA ASP A 529 -26.69 -2.68 -36.38
C ASP A 529 -28.05 -2.92 -35.66
N THR A 530 -28.79 -3.93 -36.10
CA THR A 530 -30.17 -4.23 -35.71
C THR A 530 -30.28 -4.68 -34.25
N ASP A 531 -29.29 -5.45 -33.76
CA ASP A 531 -29.31 -6.07 -32.43
C ASP A 531 -28.05 -5.77 -31.57
N TRP A 532 -27.10 -4.98 -32.09
CA TRP A 532 -25.85 -4.65 -31.38
C TRP A 532 -25.25 -3.30 -31.80
N PHE A 533 -24.31 -2.82 -31.00
CA PHE A 533 -23.45 -1.68 -31.30
C PHE A 533 -22.00 -2.14 -31.39
N ASP A 534 -21.32 -1.79 -32.48
CA ASP A 534 -19.88 -2.02 -32.64
C ASP A 534 -19.14 -0.72 -32.32
N VAL A 535 -18.25 -0.79 -31.33
CA VAL A 535 -17.42 0.31 -30.84
C VAL A 535 -15.99 0.10 -31.32
N HIS A 536 -15.45 1.13 -31.98
CA HIS A 536 -14.06 1.19 -32.41
C HIS A 536 -13.39 2.39 -31.73
N THR A 537 -12.10 2.26 -31.41
CA THR A 537 -11.32 3.36 -30.82
C THR A 537 -10.07 3.62 -31.66
N GLU A 538 -9.91 4.84 -32.15
CA GLU A 538 -8.70 5.31 -32.83
C GLU A 538 -7.86 6.14 -31.86
N VAL A 539 -6.61 5.74 -31.67
CA VAL A 539 -5.60 6.49 -30.92
C VAL A 539 -4.58 7.04 -31.92
N ASP A 540 -4.33 8.36 -31.89
CA ASP A 540 -3.23 8.96 -32.64
C ASP A 540 -1.96 9.07 -31.77
N PHE A 541 -0.79 8.91 -32.39
CA PHE A 541 0.55 9.02 -31.81
C PHE A 541 1.45 9.85 -32.73
N GLU A 542 1.35 11.18 -32.65
CA GLU A 542 2.09 12.13 -33.51
C GLU A 542 1.83 11.94 -35.03
N GLY A 543 0.57 11.71 -35.44
CA GLY A 543 0.20 11.48 -36.84
C GLY A 543 0.33 10.02 -37.30
N ARG A 544 0.14 9.07 -36.37
CA ARG A 544 0.17 7.61 -36.57
C ARG A 544 -0.90 6.95 -35.72
N SER A 545 -1.78 6.17 -36.33
CA SER A 545 -2.81 5.44 -35.58
C SER A 545 -2.32 4.06 -35.11
N VAL A 546 -2.99 3.49 -34.11
CA VAL A 546 -2.85 2.09 -33.68
C VAL A 546 -4.14 1.35 -34.03
N SER A 547 -4.03 0.09 -34.48
CA SER A 547 -5.21 -0.75 -34.70
C SER A 547 -5.85 -1.12 -33.35
N PHE A 548 -7.17 -0.95 -33.24
CA PHE A 548 -7.87 -1.22 -31.99
C PHE A 548 -7.69 -2.65 -31.43
N PRO A 549 -7.59 -3.72 -32.27
CA PRO A 549 -7.25 -5.06 -31.78
C PRO A 549 -5.86 -5.18 -31.15
N GLU A 550 -4.88 -4.37 -31.56
CA GLU A 550 -3.54 -4.35 -30.94
C GLU A 550 -3.52 -3.57 -29.63
N LEU A 551 -4.29 -2.48 -29.54
CA LEU A 551 -4.55 -1.78 -28.30
C LEU A 551 -5.17 -2.71 -27.24
N LEU A 552 -6.20 -3.47 -27.63
CA LEU A 552 -6.85 -4.47 -26.76
C LEU A 552 -5.91 -5.60 -26.35
N ARG A 553 -5.04 -6.08 -27.25
CA ARG A 553 -4.03 -7.11 -26.93
C ARG A 553 -2.94 -6.63 -25.99
N ALA A 554 -2.62 -5.33 -25.96
CA ALA A 554 -1.71 -4.74 -24.97
C ALA A 554 -2.40 -4.64 -23.59
N LEU A 555 -3.66 -4.19 -23.57
CA LEU A 555 -4.50 -4.12 -22.37
C LEU A 555 -4.69 -5.50 -21.71
N GLU A 556 -5.00 -6.55 -22.48
CA GLU A 556 -5.12 -7.94 -21.99
C GLU A 556 -3.82 -8.49 -21.37
N ARG A 557 -2.66 -7.87 -21.64
CA ARG A 557 -1.35 -8.25 -21.09
C ARG A 557 -0.89 -7.36 -19.94
N GLY A 558 -1.55 -6.21 -19.71
CA GLY A 558 -1.05 -5.17 -18.83
C GLY A 558 0.18 -4.43 -19.37
N ASP A 559 0.37 -4.40 -20.69
CA ASP A 559 1.47 -3.66 -21.32
C ASP A 559 1.09 -2.20 -21.53
N SER A 560 1.80 -1.28 -20.87
CA SER A 560 1.64 0.18 -21.00
C SER A 560 2.22 0.77 -22.29
N THR A 561 2.61 -0.06 -23.26
CA THR A 561 3.21 0.33 -24.54
C THR A 561 2.65 -0.47 -25.70
N VAL A 562 2.44 0.18 -26.84
CA VAL A 562 2.03 -0.46 -28.11
C VAL A 562 3.05 -0.14 -29.20
N ARG A 563 3.24 -1.06 -30.16
CA ARG A 563 4.06 -0.81 -31.36
C ARG A 563 3.21 -0.18 -32.46
N LEU A 564 3.76 0.81 -33.14
CA LEU A 564 3.14 1.51 -34.27
C LEU A 564 3.58 0.90 -35.61
N ASP A 565 2.89 1.25 -36.71
CA ASP A 565 3.17 0.77 -38.08
C ASP A 565 4.63 0.92 -38.52
N ASP A 566 5.30 1.97 -38.03
CA ASP A 566 6.69 2.33 -38.37
C ASP A 566 7.73 1.66 -37.44
N GLY A 567 7.29 0.80 -36.52
CA GLY A 567 8.12 0.13 -35.52
C GLY A 567 8.42 0.96 -34.27
N SER A 568 7.99 2.22 -34.19
CA SER A 568 8.13 3.03 -32.98
C SER A 568 7.16 2.60 -31.86
N LEU A 569 7.39 3.09 -30.63
CA LEU A 569 6.63 2.68 -29.44
C LEU A 569 5.78 3.85 -28.93
N GLY A 570 4.46 3.65 -28.86
CA GLY A 570 3.54 4.56 -28.18
C GLY A 570 3.36 4.18 -26.71
N ILE A 571 3.40 5.14 -25.79
CA ILE A 571 3.02 4.94 -24.38
C ILE A 571 1.54 5.26 -24.18
N LEU A 572 0.84 4.40 -23.43
CA LEU A 572 -0.56 4.61 -23.03
C LEU A 572 -0.66 5.32 -21.67
N PRO A 573 -1.51 6.34 -21.51
CA PRO A 573 -1.92 6.88 -20.20
C PRO A 573 -2.60 5.82 -19.31
N GLU A 574 -2.30 5.81 -18.01
CA GLU A 574 -2.94 4.90 -17.05
C GLU A 574 -4.46 5.09 -16.99
N GLU A 575 -4.93 6.34 -17.05
CA GLU A 575 -6.35 6.73 -17.19
C GLU A 575 -7.06 5.98 -18.34
N TRP A 576 -6.38 5.78 -19.47
CA TRP A 576 -6.94 5.04 -20.61
C TRP A 576 -6.84 3.52 -20.42
N LEU A 577 -5.82 3.02 -19.72
CA LEU A 577 -5.72 1.60 -19.39
C LEU A 577 -6.93 1.17 -18.54
N GLU A 578 -7.32 1.99 -17.57
CA GLU A 578 -8.51 1.77 -16.74
C GLU A 578 -9.81 1.91 -17.53
N GLN A 579 -9.99 3.00 -18.27
CA GLN A 579 -11.23 3.26 -19.01
C GLN A 579 -11.47 2.23 -20.13
N ILE A 580 -10.47 1.94 -20.96
CA ILE A 580 -10.59 0.94 -22.03
C ILE A 580 -10.62 -0.48 -21.43
N GLY A 581 -9.97 -0.71 -20.28
CA GLY A 581 -10.12 -1.94 -19.49
C GLY A 581 -11.57 -2.20 -19.05
N MET A 582 -12.27 -1.18 -18.54
CA MET A 582 -13.69 -1.29 -18.20
C MET A 582 -14.59 -1.50 -19.42
N ILE A 583 -14.38 -0.74 -20.50
CA ILE A 583 -15.18 -0.84 -21.73
C ILE A 583 -14.98 -2.23 -22.38
N SER A 584 -13.74 -2.72 -22.48
CA SER A 584 -13.43 -4.06 -23.02
C SER A 584 -13.89 -5.22 -22.13
N GLY A 585 -13.92 -5.04 -20.80
CA GLY A 585 -14.47 -6.01 -19.86
C GLY A 585 -15.99 -6.19 -19.98
N LEU A 586 -16.69 -5.18 -20.51
CA LEU A 586 -18.14 -5.16 -20.74
C LEU A 586 -18.55 -5.62 -22.13
N GLY A 587 -17.81 -5.21 -23.15
CA GLY A 587 -18.04 -5.61 -24.54
C GLY A 587 -17.64 -7.05 -24.84
N THR A 588 -17.85 -7.46 -26.10
CA THR A 588 -17.32 -8.71 -26.65
C THR A 588 -16.36 -8.41 -27.80
N THR A 589 -15.10 -8.83 -27.65
CA THR A 589 -14.05 -8.62 -28.65
C THR A 589 -14.39 -9.31 -29.98
N THR A 590 -14.40 -8.55 -31.06
CA THR A 590 -14.49 -9.04 -32.46
C THR A 590 -13.13 -8.89 -33.15
N GLU A 591 -13.04 -9.13 -34.45
CA GLU A 591 -11.79 -8.94 -35.20
C GLU A 591 -11.41 -7.46 -35.39
N ASP A 592 -12.41 -6.56 -35.42
CA ASP A 592 -12.23 -5.11 -35.68
C ASP A 592 -12.60 -4.20 -34.49
N GLY A 593 -13.32 -4.70 -33.49
CA GLY A 593 -14.05 -3.86 -32.52
C GLY A 593 -14.41 -4.52 -31.18
N LEU A 594 -15.14 -3.76 -30.37
CA LEU A 594 -15.87 -4.26 -29.20
C LEU A 594 -17.37 -4.21 -29.49
N ARG A 595 -18.02 -5.36 -29.49
CA ARG A 595 -19.46 -5.49 -29.71
C ARG A 595 -20.23 -5.48 -28.40
N PHE A 596 -21.22 -4.59 -28.31
CA PHE A 596 -22.14 -4.44 -27.18
C PHE A 596 -23.57 -4.81 -27.60
N SER A 597 -24.31 -5.51 -26.74
CA SER A 597 -25.72 -5.79 -26.98
C SER A 597 -26.60 -4.54 -26.78
N THR A 598 -27.82 -4.55 -27.32
CA THR A 598 -28.84 -3.51 -27.08
C THR A 598 -29.09 -3.22 -25.59
N SER A 599 -29.00 -4.24 -24.73
CA SER A 599 -29.12 -4.10 -23.26
C SER A 599 -28.03 -3.24 -22.61
N GLN A 600 -26.89 -3.08 -23.27
CA GLN A 600 -25.72 -2.37 -22.74
C GLN A 600 -25.67 -0.90 -23.16
N ALA A 601 -26.59 -0.42 -24.02
CA ALA A 601 -26.60 0.95 -24.53
C ALA A 601 -26.53 2.03 -23.45
N ALA A 602 -27.32 1.91 -22.37
CA ALA A 602 -27.32 2.89 -21.28
C ALA A 602 -26.03 2.87 -20.43
N LEU A 603 -25.37 1.70 -20.35
CA LEU A 603 -24.07 1.56 -19.69
C LEU A 603 -22.95 2.11 -20.59
N LEU A 604 -23.04 1.91 -21.90
CA LEU A 604 -22.11 2.46 -22.89
C LEU A 604 -22.21 3.99 -22.98
N ASP A 605 -23.41 4.59 -23.00
CA ASP A 605 -23.55 6.07 -22.92
C ASP A 605 -22.96 6.60 -21.61
N ALA A 606 -23.18 5.92 -20.48
CA ALA A 606 -22.61 6.32 -19.19
C ALA A 606 -21.06 6.24 -19.13
N LEU A 607 -20.44 5.36 -19.93
CA LEU A 607 -18.99 5.23 -20.06
C LEU A 607 -18.38 6.18 -21.09
N LEU A 608 -19.12 6.52 -22.14
CA LEU A 608 -18.70 7.47 -23.18
C LEU A 608 -19.01 8.93 -22.80
N ALA A 609 -19.88 9.18 -21.82
CA ALA A 609 -20.27 10.53 -21.39
C ALA A 609 -19.13 11.38 -20.77
N SER A 610 -17.99 10.78 -20.42
CA SER A 610 -16.79 11.49 -19.93
C SER A 610 -15.75 11.75 -21.03
N GLN A 611 -15.99 11.33 -22.28
CA GLN A 611 -15.01 11.38 -23.36
C GLN A 611 -15.16 12.65 -24.21
N GLU A 612 -14.04 13.32 -24.50
CA GLU A 612 -14.03 14.59 -25.25
C GLU A 612 -14.45 14.44 -26.73
N SER A 613 -14.19 13.28 -27.34
CA SER A 613 -14.48 13.02 -28.75
C SER A 613 -15.07 11.63 -29.00
N VAL A 614 -16.39 11.61 -29.19
CA VAL A 614 -17.17 10.40 -29.53
C VAL A 614 -18.00 10.67 -30.79
N GLU A 615 -17.70 9.95 -31.87
CA GLU A 615 -18.54 9.88 -33.06
C GLU A 615 -19.64 8.82 -32.81
N ILE A 616 -20.91 9.23 -32.85
CA ILE A 616 -22.06 8.33 -32.69
C ILE A 616 -22.98 8.42 -33.90
N ASP A 617 -23.55 7.29 -34.31
CA ASP A 617 -24.50 7.24 -35.41
C ASP A 617 -25.96 7.55 -34.99
N ALA A 618 -26.82 7.68 -35.99
CA ALA A 618 -28.24 7.93 -35.77
C ALA A 618 -28.98 6.73 -35.12
N GLY A 619 -28.42 5.53 -35.09
CA GLY A 619 -28.97 4.41 -34.33
C GLY A 619 -28.79 4.60 -32.82
N PHE A 620 -27.55 4.87 -32.42
CA PHE A 620 -27.17 5.05 -31.02
C PHE A 620 -27.79 6.32 -30.43
N GLU A 621 -27.83 7.43 -31.18
CA GLU A 621 -28.49 8.67 -30.72
C GLU A 621 -29.99 8.44 -30.42
N ARG A 622 -30.74 7.79 -31.32
CA ARG A 622 -32.16 7.48 -31.08
C ARG A 622 -32.36 6.58 -29.85
N MET A 623 -31.42 5.67 -29.58
CA MET A 623 -31.44 4.83 -28.37
C MET A 623 -31.15 5.67 -27.12
N ARG A 624 -30.18 6.58 -27.20
CA ARG A 624 -29.79 7.51 -26.13
C ARG A 624 -30.88 8.49 -25.76
N GLU A 625 -31.56 9.10 -26.73
CA GLU A 625 -32.73 9.96 -26.52
C GLU A 625 -33.83 9.21 -25.75
N ARG A 626 -34.11 7.95 -26.12
CA ARG A 626 -35.10 7.10 -25.45
C ARG A 626 -34.77 6.82 -23.98
N PHE A 627 -33.49 6.59 -23.65
CA PHE A 627 -33.06 6.48 -22.24
C PHE A 627 -33.06 7.82 -21.49
N ARG A 628 -32.77 8.93 -22.15
CA ARG A 628 -32.81 10.28 -21.53
C ARG A 628 -34.25 10.73 -21.23
N ASN A 629 -35.21 10.35 -22.08
CA ASN A 629 -36.63 10.63 -21.90
C ASN A 629 -37.32 9.76 -20.81
N PHE A 630 -36.57 8.90 -20.11
CA PHE A 630 -37.03 8.09 -18.96
C PHE A 630 -37.67 8.93 -17.83
N SER A 631 -37.36 10.23 -17.74
CA SER A 631 -37.98 11.18 -16.80
C SER A 631 -39.41 11.60 -17.17
N GLY A 632 -39.92 11.22 -18.36
CA GLY A 632 -41.22 11.60 -18.90
C GLY A 632 -41.97 10.44 -19.54
N LEU A 633 -42.05 9.29 -18.85
CA LEU A 633 -42.80 8.13 -19.34
C LEU A 633 -44.29 8.45 -19.59
N GLU A 634 -44.81 8.06 -20.75
CA GLU A 634 -46.23 8.19 -21.06
C GLU A 634 -47.09 7.38 -20.06
N GLN A 635 -48.23 7.93 -19.64
CA GLN A 635 -49.09 7.25 -18.68
C GLN A 635 -49.85 6.10 -19.33
N VAL A 636 -49.53 4.87 -18.92
CA VAL A 636 -50.16 3.66 -19.41
C VAL A 636 -51.51 3.49 -18.73
N GLU A 637 -52.58 3.44 -19.52
CA GLU A 637 -53.92 3.13 -19.02
C GLU A 637 -53.95 1.75 -18.32
N VAL A 638 -54.77 1.61 -17.29
CA VAL A 638 -54.93 0.36 -16.55
C VAL A 638 -55.84 -0.60 -17.35
N PRO A 639 -55.50 -1.90 -17.49
CA PRO A 639 -56.34 -2.90 -18.18
C PRO A 639 -57.79 -2.92 -17.72
N ALA A 640 -58.72 -3.11 -18.65
CA ALA A 640 -60.15 -3.16 -18.34
C ALA A 640 -60.53 -4.40 -17.51
N THR A 641 -59.69 -5.43 -17.52
CA THR A 641 -59.84 -6.65 -16.72
C THR A 641 -59.28 -6.55 -15.30
N PHE A 642 -58.65 -5.44 -14.91
CA PHE A 642 -58.07 -5.25 -13.58
C PHE A 642 -59.13 -4.76 -12.57
N VAL A 643 -59.26 -5.46 -11.44
CA VAL A 643 -60.28 -5.18 -10.41
C VAL A 643 -59.67 -4.38 -9.26
N GLY A 644 -59.64 -3.06 -9.41
CA GLY A 644 -59.14 -2.13 -8.39
C GLY A 644 -58.84 -0.74 -8.94
N GLN A 645 -58.13 0.08 -8.17
CA GLN A 645 -57.60 1.37 -8.61
C GLN A 645 -56.12 1.48 -8.27
N LEU A 646 -55.27 1.77 -9.27
CA LEU A 646 -53.86 2.08 -9.05
C LEU A 646 -53.69 3.53 -8.59
N ARG A 647 -52.93 3.71 -7.50
CA ARG A 647 -52.43 5.01 -7.01
C ARG A 647 -51.49 5.65 -8.05
N GLY A 648 -51.26 6.96 -7.97
CA GLY A 648 -50.42 7.70 -8.94
C GLY A 648 -49.07 7.02 -9.22
N TYR A 649 -48.28 6.78 -8.18
CA TYR A 649 -47.00 6.06 -8.31
C TYR A 649 -47.15 4.62 -8.83
N GLN A 650 -48.26 3.93 -8.57
CA GLN A 650 -48.47 2.58 -9.11
C GLN A 650 -48.73 2.62 -10.62
N ARG A 651 -49.24 3.72 -11.16
CA ARG A 651 -49.36 3.95 -12.61
C ARG A 651 -48.02 4.30 -13.24
N GLU A 652 -47.20 5.13 -12.59
CA GLU A 652 -45.80 5.36 -13.01
C GLU A 652 -45.01 4.05 -13.08
N GLY A 653 -45.23 3.15 -12.11
CA GLY A 653 -44.60 1.83 -12.09
C GLY A 653 -45.11 0.90 -13.20
N LEU A 654 -46.40 0.98 -13.54
CA LEU A 654 -46.96 0.29 -14.72
C LEU A 654 -46.35 0.84 -16.03
N SER A 655 -46.22 2.16 -16.16
CA SER A 655 -45.53 2.80 -17.29
C SER A 655 -44.06 2.38 -17.40
N TRP A 656 -43.35 2.28 -16.27
CA TRP A 656 -41.96 1.81 -16.23
C TRP A 656 -41.83 0.32 -16.60
N LEU A 657 -42.75 -0.53 -16.13
CA LEU A 657 -42.80 -1.94 -16.51
C LEU A 657 -43.11 -2.12 -18.01
N LYS A 658 -43.98 -1.28 -18.59
CA LYS A 658 -44.21 -1.27 -20.04
C LYS A 658 -42.99 -0.75 -20.81
N PHE A 659 -42.35 0.32 -20.37
CA PHE A 659 -41.12 0.84 -20.96
C PHE A 659 -40.07 -0.28 -21.07
N LEU A 660 -39.78 -1.00 -19.99
CA LEU A 660 -38.85 -2.14 -20.05
C LEU A 660 -39.32 -3.24 -21.03
N GLY A 661 -40.62 -3.51 -21.07
CA GLY A 661 -41.24 -4.44 -22.02
C GLY A 661 -41.05 -4.05 -23.49
N ASP A 662 -41.13 -2.76 -23.82
CA ASP A 662 -41.01 -2.25 -25.20
C ASP A 662 -39.57 -2.31 -25.75
N PHE A 663 -38.56 -2.61 -24.90
CA PHE A 663 -37.17 -2.85 -25.30
C PHE A 663 -36.66 -4.28 -24.99
N ASN A 664 -37.52 -5.20 -24.56
CA ASN A 664 -37.14 -6.55 -24.11
C ASN A 664 -36.10 -6.56 -22.95
N PHE A 665 -36.20 -5.61 -22.02
CA PHE A 665 -35.32 -5.53 -20.86
C PHE A 665 -35.95 -6.10 -19.59
N GLY A 666 -35.13 -6.74 -18.77
CA GLY A 666 -35.42 -7.00 -17.38
C GLY A 666 -35.08 -5.82 -16.48
N GLY A 667 -35.73 -5.74 -15.31
CA GLY A 667 -35.55 -4.66 -14.34
C GLY A 667 -35.84 -5.05 -12.89
N CYS A 668 -35.48 -4.16 -11.96
CA CYS A 668 -35.67 -4.34 -10.52
C CYS A 668 -36.65 -3.29 -9.96
N LEU A 669 -37.83 -3.74 -9.52
CA LEU A 669 -38.78 -2.93 -8.75
C LEU A 669 -38.43 -3.04 -7.26
N ALA A 670 -37.66 -2.08 -6.78
CA ALA A 670 -37.14 -1.97 -5.42
C ALA A 670 -37.86 -0.90 -4.59
N ASP A 671 -39.14 -0.66 -4.86
CA ASP A 671 -40.05 0.12 -3.99
C ASP A 671 -40.02 -0.42 -2.54
N ASP A 672 -40.25 0.46 -1.56
CA ASP A 672 -40.39 0.06 -0.14
C ASP A 672 -41.47 -1.02 0.09
N MET A 673 -41.39 -1.69 1.23
CA MET A 673 -42.37 -2.70 1.65
C MET A 673 -43.76 -2.08 1.86
N GLY A 674 -44.79 -2.72 1.30
CA GLY A 674 -46.19 -2.27 1.42
C GLY A 674 -46.68 -1.33 0.31
N LEU A 675 -45.84 -0.88 -0.63
CA LEU A 675 -46.24 -0.04 -1.77
C LEU A 675 -46.95 -0.81 -2.93
N GLY A 676 -47.24 -2.11 -2.75
CA GLY A 676 -48.06 -2.88 -3.70
C GLY A 676 -47.34 -3.30 -4.99
N LYS A 677 -46.07 -3.74 -4.91
CA LYS A 677 -45.30 -4.25 -6.06
C LYS A 677 -46.01 -5.39 -6.82
N THR A 678 -46.61 -6.33 -6.10
CA THR A 678 -47.45 -7.42 -6.65
C THR A 678 -48.57 -6.89 -7.54
N VAL A 679 -49.30 -5.88 -7.06
CA VAL A 679 -50.42 -5.25 -7.77
C VAL A 679 -49.95 -4.52 -9.04
N GLN A 680 -48.79 -3.85 -8.99
CA GLN A 680 -48.15 -3.23 -10.16
C GLN A 680 -47.81 -4.29 -11.24
N PHE A 681 -47.25 -5.45 -10.84
CA PHE A 681 -46.99 -6.55 -11.78
C PHE A 681 -48.27 -7.21 -12.31
N LEU A 682 -49.30 -7.42 -11.49
CA LEU A 682 -50.57 -8.00 -11.94
C LEU A 682 -51.27 -7.11 -12.98
N ALA A 683 -51.21 -5.78 -12.82
CA ALA A 683 -51.68 -4.85 -13.85
C ALA A 683 -50.87 -4.95 -15.15
N MET A 684 -49.53 -5.07 -15.06
CA MET A 684 -48.69 -5.27 -16.25
C MET A 684 -48.98 -6.59 -16.97
N LEU A 685 -49.15 -7.69 -16.22
CA LEU A 685 -49.45 -9.00 -16.78
C LEU A 685 -50.82 -9.03 -17.48
N LEU A 686 -51.83 -8.36 -16.92
CA LEU A 686 -53.12 -8.19 -17.59
C LEU A 686 -53.00 -7.37 -18.87
N ARG A 687 -52.23 -6.26 -18.88
CA ARG A 687 -51.98 -5.47 -20.09
C ARG A 687 -51.31 -6.31 -21.18
N ARG A 688 -50.29 -7.09 -20.81
CA ARG A 688 -49.59 -8.01 -21.72
C ARG A 688 -50.52 -9.05 -22.36
N LEU A 689 -51.54 -9.51 -21.63
CA LEU A 689 -52.55 -10.45 -22.13
C LEU A 689 -53.64 -9.80 -23.00
N GLU A 690 -53.81 -8.47 -22.93
CA GLU A 690 -54.62 -7.69 -23.87
C GLU A 690 -53.82 -7.38 -25.16
N ASP A 691 -52.55 -6.98 -25.02
CA ASP A 691 -51.65 -6.60 -26.12
C ASP A 691 -51.23 -7.80 -27.00
N VAL A 692 -50.95 -8.96 -26.39
CA VAL A 692 -50.42 -10.15 -27.08
C VAL A 692 -51.44 -11.29 -27.06
N LYS A 693 -51.75 -11.83 -28.24
CA LYS A 693 -52.60 -13.01 -28.37
C LYS A 693 -51.82 -14.27 -28.01
N SER A 694 -52.18 -14.89 -26.88
CA SER A 694 -51.63 -16.15 -26.38
C SER A 694 -50.11 -16.15 -26.17
N PRO A 695 -49.56 -15.27 -25.29
CA PRO A 695 -48.17 -15.36 -24.89
C PRO A 695 -47.87 -16.66 -24.14
N PRO A 696 -46.58 -17.07 -24.01
CA PRO A 696 -46.17 -18.16 -23.14
C PRO A 696 -46.59 -17.92 -21.67
N PRO A 697 -46.69 -18.96 -20.83
CA PRO A 697 -47.03 -18.79 -19.42
C PRO A 697 -46.01 -17.92 -18.69
N SER A 698 -46.44 -17.16 -17.70
CA SER A 698 -45.54 -16.41 -16.82
C SER A 698 -45.29 -17.17 -15.50
N LEU A 699 -44.08 -17.08 -14.97
CA LEU A 699 -43.63 -17.77 -13.76
C LEU A 699 -43.27 -16.77 -12.66
N VAL A 700 -43.88 -16.90 -11.47
CA VAL A 700 -43.49 -16.12 -10.28
C VAL A 700 -42.85 -17.06 -9.27
N VAL A 701 -41.62 -16.75 -8.89
CA VAL A 701 -40.84 -17.49 -7.91
C VAL A 701 -40.87 -16.71 -6.59
N VAL A 702 -41.58 -17.25 -5.60
CA VAL A 702 -41.81 -16.60 -4.31
C VAL A 702 -41.18 -17.38 -3.14
N PRO A 703 -40.95 -16.75 -1.98
CA PRO A 703 -40.80 -17.47 -0.72
C PRO A 703 -42.05 -18.35 -0.46
N ARG A 704 -41.88 -19.59 0.05
CA ARG A 704 -42.99 -20.56 0.20
C ARG A 704 -44.21 -20.04 0.96
N SER A 705 -43.95 -19.20 1.93
CA SER A 705 -44.87 -18.40 2.74
C SER A 705 -45.75 -17.42 1.96
N LEU A 706 -45.23 -16.84 0.88
CA LEU A 706 -45.89 -15.82 0.07
C LEU A 706 -46.80 -16.40 -1.03
N MET A 707 -46.75 -17.71 -1.27
CA MET A 707 -47.65 -18.44 -2.18
C MET A 707 -49.12 -18.04 -1.97
N PHE A 708 -49.61 -18.13 -0.73
CA PHE A 708 -51.00 -17.81 -0.38
C PHE A 708 -51.35 -16.33 -0.62
N ASN A 709 -50.43 -15.41 -0.29
CA ASN A 709 -50.65 -13.98 -0.50
C ASN A 709 -50.78 -13.66 -2.00
N TRP A 710 -49.87 -14.19 -2.82
CA TRP A 710 -49.94 -14.07 -4.28
C TRP A 710 -51.21 -14.70 -4.87
N SER A 711 -51.58 -15.90 -4.42
CA SER A 711 -52.81 -16.60 -4.82
C SER A 711 -54.06 -15.74 -4.53
N SER A 712 -54.10 -15.10 -3.36
CA SER A 712 -55.18 -14.19 -2.94
C SER A 712 -55.20 -12.85 -3.67
N GLU A 713 -54.04 -12.22 -3.90
CA GLU A 713 -53.94 -10.98 -4.68
C GLU A 713 -54.33 -11.21 -6.14
N CYS A 714 -53.98 -12.36 -6.73
CA CYS A 714 -54.47 -12.75 -8.06
C CYS A 714 -56.00 -12.84 -8.07
N GLY A 715 -56.60 -13.56 -7.12
CA GLY A 715 -58.06 -13.68 -7.02
C GLY A 715 -58.79 -12.35 -6.77
N ARG A 716 -58.14 -11.40 -6.07
CA ARG A 716 -58.70 -10.08 -5.76
C ARG A 716 -58.60 -9.09 -6.91
N PHE A 717 -57.42 -8.94 -7.51
CA PHE A 717 -57.12 -7.88 -8.49
C PHE A 717 -57.18 -8.36 -9.94
N ALA A 718 -57.06 -9.66 -10.19
CA ALA A 718 -57.01 -10.27 -11.51
C ALA A 718 -57.87 -11.56 -11.61
N PRO A 719 -59.16 -11.57 -11.22
CA PRO A 719 -59.97 -12.80 -11.11
C PRO A 719 -60.16 -13.58 -12.43
N GLY A 720 -59.93 -12.96 -13.59
CA GLY A 720 -59.93 -13.65 -14.90
C GLY A 720 -58.63 -14.41 -15.23
N LEU A 721 -57.60 -14.29 -14.39
CA LEU A 721 -56.28 -14.87 -14.61
C LEU A 721 -56.27 -16.36 -14.22
N ARG A 722 -55.92 -17.26 -15.16
CA ARG A 722 -55.76 -18.69 -14.86
C ARG A 722 -54.40 -18.93 -14.18
N VAL A 723 -54.41 -19.09 -12.87
CA VAL A 723 -53.23 -19.29 -12.02
C VAL A 723 -53.07 -20.76 -11.62
N MET A 724 -51.83 -21.28 -11.62
CA MET A 724 -51.47 -22.61 -11.11
C MET A 724 -50.44 -22.49 -9.97
N GLU A 725 -50.61 -23.23 -8.88
CA GLU A 725 -49.59 -23.37 -7.83
C GLU A 725 -48.69 -24.61 -8.09
N TYR A 726 -47.52 -24.39 -8.68
CA TYR A 726 -46.53 -25.45 -8.95
C TYR A 726 -45.71 -25.78 -7.69
N THR A 727 -46.34 -26.43 -6.70
CA THR A 727 -45.68 -26.86 -5.46
C THR A 727 -46.15 -28.26 -5.02
N GLY A 728 -45.59 -28.78 -3.92
CA GLY A 728 -45.96 -30.10 -3.39
C GLY A 728 -45.23 -31.29 -4.05
N LEU A 729 -45.67 -32.50 -3.73
CA LEU A 729 -45.03 -33.75 -4.18
C LEU A 729 -45.45 -34.13 -5.60
N GLU A 730 -46.74 -34.05 -5.91
CA GLU A 730 -47.33 -34.52 -7.18
C GLU A 730 -47.17 -33.54 -8.36
N ARG A 731 -46.57 -32.36 -8.12
CA ARG A 731 -46.36 -31.27 -9.12
C ARG A 731 -45.80 -31.73 -10.47
N ALA A 732 -45.05 -32.84 -10.50
CA ALA A 732 -44.50 -33.40 -11.73
C ALA A 732 -45.59 -33.74 -12.76
N ASN A 733 -46.79 -34.12 -12.31
CA ASN A 733 -47.95 -34.42 -13.16
C ASN A 733 -48.51 -33.15 -13.82
N SER A 734 -48.53 -32.03 -13.07
CA SER A 734 -49.09 -30.73 -13.49
C SER A 734 -48.28 -30.03 -14.59
N ARG A 735 -47.08 -30.52 -14.93
CA ARG A 735 -46.19 -29.91 -15.94
C ARG A 735 -46.82 -29.83 -17.33
N ALA A 736 -47.66 -30.81 -17.69
CA ALA A 736 -48.33 -30.84 -18.99
C ALA A 736 -49.37 -29.73 -19.17
N ASP A 737 -49.87 -29.15 -18.08
CA ASP A 737 -50.91 -28.12 -18.08
C ASP A 737 -50.35 -26.68 -18.05
N PHE A 738 -49.03 -26.49 -18.09
CA PHE A 738 -48.40 -25.15 -18.03
C PHE A 738 -48.93 -24.21 -19.12
N SER A 739 -49.06 -24.70 -20.36
CA SER A 739 -49.58 -23.93 -21.51
C SER A 739 -51.07 -23.59 -21.42
N ARG A 740 -51.82 -24.16 -20.47
CA ARG A 740 -53.24 -23.84 -20.22
C ARG A 740 -53.40 -22.65 -19.26
N HIS A 741 -52.35 -22.28 -18.53
CA HIS A 741 -52.38 -21.26 -17.48
C HIS A 741 -51.66 -19.99 -17.93
N HIS A 742 -52.09 -18.83 -17.43
CA HIS A 742 -51.42 -17.55 -17.69
C HIS A 742 -50.29 -17.30 -16.69
N LEU A 743 -50.46 -17.76 -15.45
CA LEU A 743 -49.53 -17.54 -14.35
C LEU A 743 -49.25 -18.83 -13.57
N ILE A 744 -47.99 -19.08 -13.26
CA ILE A 744 -47.53 -20.22 -12.48
C ILE A 744 -46.80 -19.68 -11.24
N LEU A 745 -47.36 -19.91 -10.07
CA LEU A 745 -46.73 -19.58 -8.78
C LEU A 745 -45.87 -20.77 -8.32
N THR A 746 -44.61 -20.52 -7.98
CA THR A 746 -43.69 -21.54 -7.49
C THR A 746 -42.74 -20.99 -6.42
N THR A 747 -41.88 -21.84 -5.88
CA THR A 747 -40.91 -21.44 -4.84
C THR A 747 -39.47 -21.63 -5.29
N TYR A 748 -38.56 -20.80 -4.78
CA TYR A 748 -37.10 -20.95 -5.01
C TYR A 748 -36.59 -22.37 -4.74
N GLY A 749 -37.13 -23.03 -3.71
CA GLY A 749 -36.79 -24.42 -3.38
C GLY A 749 -37.33 -25.45 -4.38
N THR A 750 -38.40 -25.12 -5.11
CA THR A 750 -38.93 -25.92 -6.23
C THR A 750 -38.11 -25.67 -7.49
N VAL A 751 -37.86 -24.42 -7.86
CA VAL A 751 -37.00 -24.05 -9.01
C VAL A 751 -35.65 -24.74 -8.91
N ARG A 752 -34.96 -24.66 -7.76
CA ARG A 752 -33.66 -25.31 -7.55
C ARG A 752 -33.67 -26.84 -7.74
N ARG A 753 -34.81 -27.50 -7.52
CA ARG A 753 -34.97 -28.97 -7.68
C ARG A 753 -35.35 -29.36 -9.10
N ASP A 754 -36.16 -28.54 -9.76
CA ASP A 754 -36.81 -28.88 -11.02
C ASP A 754 -36.19 -28.16 -12.23
N ILE A 755 -35.15 -27.34 -12.03
CA ILE A 755 -34.49 -26.55 -13.08
C ILE A 755 -33.98 -27.40 -14.26
N ALA A 756 -33.66 -28.67 -14.04
CA ALA A 756 -33.31 -29.62 -15.10
C ALA A 756 -34.40 -29.80 -16.17
N VAL A 757 -35.64 -29.43 -15.86
CA VAL A 757 -36.79 -29.38 -16.79
C VAL A 757 -37.23 -27.94 -17.04
N LEU A 758 -37.29 -27.08 -16.00
CA LEU A 758 -37.78 -25.71 -16.13
C LEU A 758 -36.89 -24.82 -17.02
N LYS A 759 -35.61 -25.17 -17.22
CA LYS A 759 -34.71 -24.48 -18.17
C LYS A 759 -35.11 -24.64 -19.64
N ASP A 760 -35.85 -25.70 -19.96
CA ASP A 760 -36.19 -26.07 -21.34
C ASP A 760 -37.60 -25.59 -21.73
N ILE A 761 -38.30 -24.91 -20.81
CA ILE A 761 -39.59 -24.26 -21.02
C ILE A 761 -39.37 -22.75 -21.22
N ASP A 762 -39.98 -22.18 -22.25
CA ASP A 762 -39.97 -20.74 -22.50
C ASP A 762 -41.16 -20.07 -21.79
N PHE A 763 -40.88 -19.06 -20.96
CA PHE A 763 -41.87 -18.26 -20.23
C PHE A 763 -41.94 -16.84 -20.81
N ASP A 764 -43.08 -16.13 -20.65
CA ASP A 764 -43.15 -14.71 -21.08
C ASP A 764 -42.46 -13.82 -20.03
N TYR A 765 -42.97 -13.81 -18.78
CA TYR A 765 -42.28 -13.23 -17.63
C TYR A 765 -41.72 -14.32 -16.70
N VAL A 766 -40.50 -14.12 -16.20
CA VAL A 766 -40.03 -14.75 -14.95
C VAL A 766 -39.82 -13.67 -13.89
N VAL A 767 -40.62 -13.72 -12.84
CA VAL A 767 -40.58 -12.78 -11.71
C VAL A 767 -39.96 -13.47 -10.49
N LEU A 768 -38.99 -12.81 -9.85
CA LEU A 768 -38.41 -13.22 -8.57
C LEU A 768 -38.89 -12.26 -7.47
N ASP A 769 -39.73 -12.75 -6.56
CA ASP A 769 -40.19 -11.97 -5.41
C ASP A 769 -39.30 -12.19 -4.18
N GLU A 770 -39.04 -11.14 -3.41
CA GLU A 770 -37.95 -11.07 -2.43
C GLU A 770 -36.60 -11.52 -3.06
N ALA A 771 -36.22 -10.86 -4.16
CA ALA A 771 -35.08 -11.19 -5.03
C ALA A 771 -33.71 -11.21 -4.33
N GLN A 772 -33.57 -10.62 -3.14
CA GLN A 772 -32.41 -10.79 -2.27
C GLN A 772 -32.10 -12.27 -1.94
N THR A 773 -33.06 -13.17 -2.14
CA THR A 773 -32.88 -14.63 -2.10
C THR A 773 -31.80 -15.15 -3.08
N ILE A 774 -31.56 -14.46 -4.20
CA ILE A 774 -30.51 -14.83 -5.19
C ILE A 774 -29.22 -14.01 -5.07
N LYS A 775 -29.06 -13.19 -4.03
CA LYS A 775 -27.98 -12.18 -3.96
C LYS A 775 -26.56 -12.76 -4.08
N ASN A 776 -26.30 -13.96 -3.56
CA ASN A 776 -25.01 -14.64 -3.74
C ASN A 776 -24.90 -15.37 -5.10
N PRO A 777 -23.99 -14.95 -6.02
CA PRO A 777 -23.80 -15.55 -7.36
C PRO A 777 -23.47 -17.03 -7.37
N SER A 778 -22.75 -17.50 -6.34
CA SER A 778 -22.26 -18.87 -6.23
C SER A 778 -23.36 -19.86 -5.80
N SER A 779 -24.46 -19.35 -5.24
CA SER A 779 -25.53 -20.18 -4.67
C SER A 779 -26.24 -21.02 -5.73
N GLN A 780 -26.66 -22.23 -5.35
CA GLN A 780 -27.44 -23.11 -6.23
C GLN A 780 -28.76 -22.47 -6.68
N ILE A 781 -29.35 -21.56 -5.89
CA ILE A 781 -30.61 -20.89 -6.22
C ILE A 781 -30.37 -19.79 -7.27
N ALA A 782 -29.33 -18.95 -7.11
CA ALA A 782 -28.97 -17.94 -8.12
C ALA A 782 -28.50 -18.58 -9.44
N ARG A 783 -27.80 -19.72 -9.38
CA ARG A 783 -27.46 -20.52 -10.57
C ARG A 783 -28.71 -21.10 -11.25
N ALA A 784 -29.65 -21.65 -10.49
CA ALA A 784 -30.88 -22.20 -11.06
C ALA A 784 -31.79 -21.12 -11.67
N SER A 785 -31.94 -19.97 -11.01
CA SER A 785 -32.83 -18.88 -11.48
C SER A 785 -32.35 -18.29 -12.81
N ARG A 786 -31.04 -18.18 -13.03
CA ARG A 786 -30.44 -17.70 -14.29
C ARG A 786 -30.62 -18.63 -15.49
N LEU A 787 -30.87 -19.92 -15.24
CA LEU A 787 -31.12 -20.94 -16.29
C LEU A 787 -32.57 -20.97 -16.79
N LEU A 788 -33.49 -20.20 -16.21
CA LEU A 788 -34.87 -20.09 -16.67
C LEU A 788 -34.94 -19.21 -17.94
N LYS A 789 -35.54 -19.70 -19.02
CA LYS A 789 -35.75 -18.88 -20.23
C LYS A 789 -36.96 -17.98 -20.05
N ALA A 790 -36.85 -16.72 -20.46
CA ALA A 790 -37.93 -15.76 -20.35
C ALA A 790 -37.77 -14.66 -21.40
N ASN A 791 -38.88 -14.11 -21.92
CA ASN A 791 -38.85 -12.88 -22.72
C ASN A 791 -38.51 -11.67 -21.83
N PHE A 792 -39.07 -11.63 -20.62
CA PHE A 792 -38.85 -10.57 -19.63
C PHE A 792 -38.52 -11.16 -18.26
N ARG A 793 -37.67 -10.45 -17.51
CA ARG A 793 -37.23 -10.88 -16.18
C ARG A 793 -37.37 -9.73 -15.19
N LEU A 794 -38.06 -9.97 -14.08
CA LEU A 794 -38.40 -8.94 -13.11
C LEU A 794 -37.95 -9.35 -11.72
N ALA A 795 -37.18 -8.50 -11.05
CA ALA A 795 -36.87 -8.65 -9.63
C ALA A 795 -37.78 -7.73 -8.82
N LEU A 796 -38.46 -8.27 -7.82
CA LEU A 796 -39.18 -7.49 -6.80
C LEU A 796 -38.38 -7.61 -5.50
N SER A 797 -38.02 -6.48 -4.89
CA SER A 797 -37.26 -6.45 -3.63
C SER A 797 -37.97 -5.61 -2.59
N GLY A 798 -38.12 -6.14 -1.36
CA GLY A 798 -38.62 -5.39 -0.21
C GLY A 798 -37.57 -4.51 0.45
N THR A 799 -36.31 -4.94 0.40
CA THR A 799 -35.15 -4.22 0.92
C THR A 799 -34.39 -3.52 -0.23
N PRO A 800 -33.60 -2.46 0.05
CA PRO A 800 -32.55 -2.06 -0.88
C PRO A 800 -31.63 -3.26 -1.19
N ILE A 801 -31.05 -3.29 -2.38
CA ILE A 801 -30.01 -4.28 -2.72
C ILE A 801 -28.81 -3.94 -1.83
N GLU A 802 -28.44 -4.84 -0.92
CA GLU A 802 -27.65 -4.54 0.28
C GLU A 802 -26.16 -4.21 0.00
N ASN A 803 -25.90 -2.99 -0.49
CA ASN A 803 -24.63 -2.25 -0.46
C ASN A 803 -23.36 -3.00 -0.91
N ASN A 804 -23.48 -4.02 -1.76
CA ASN A 804 -22.34 -4.75 -2.32
C ASN A 804 -22.50 -4.99 -3.83
N ALA A 805 -21.45 -4.68 -4.60
CA ALA A 805 -21.40 -4.85 -6.05
C ALA A 805 -21.71 -6.29 -6.52
N GLY A 806 -21.34 -7.30 -5.74
CA GLY A 806 -21.61 -8.71 -6.04
C GLY A 806 -23.09 -9.09 -5.94
N ASP A 807 -23.83 -8.47 -5.04
CA ASP A 807 -25.28 -8.70 -4.87
C ASP A 807 -26.07 -8.05 -6.02
N LEU A 808 -25.68 -6.83 -6.42
CA LEU A 808 -26.16 -6.17 -7.65
C LEU A 808 -25.88 -7.04 -8.88
N TRP A 809 -24.64 -7.51 -9.06
CA TRP A 809 -24.27 -8.36 -10.19
C TRP A 809 -25.10 -9.64 -10.27
N SER A 810 -25.38 -10.30 -9.14
CA SER A 810 -26.17 -11.54 -9.12
C SER A 810 -27.61 -11.33 -9.59
N ILE A 811 -28.21 -10.20 -9.22
CA ILE A 811 -29.56 -9.82 -9.64
C ILE A 811 -29.54 -9.40 -11.12
N PHE A 812 -28.60 -8.56 -11.55
CA PHE A 812 -28.54 -8.07 -12.93
C PHE A 812 -28.19 -9.14 -13.97
N GLU A 813 -27.32 -10.10 -13.64
CA GLU A 813 -27.06 -11.27 -14.47
C GLU A 813 -28.29 -12.21 -14.55
N PHE A 814 -29.22 -12.14 -13.58
CA PHE A 814 -30.56 -12.70 -13.77
C PHE A 814 -31.39 -11.81 -14.70
N LEU A 815 -31.50 -10.50 -14.48
CA LEU A 815 -32.37 -9.61 -15.25
C LEU A 815 -32.00 -9.55 -16.75
N ASN A 816 -30.75 -9.19 -17.05
CA ASN A 816 -30.22 -8.98 -18.41
C ASN A 816 -28.87 -9.73 -18.52
N PRO A 817 -28.88 -11.03 -18.86
CA PRO A 817 -27.66 -11.85 -18.92
C PRO A 817 -26.58 -11.26 -19.81
N GLY A 818 -25.34 -11.19 -19.32
CA GLY A 818 -24.21 -10.63 -20.08
C GLY A 818 -24.17 -9.11 -20.19
N MET A 819 -25.19 -8.37 -19.74
CA MET A 819 -25.20 -6.89 -19.71
C MET A 819 -23.99 -6.33 -18.93
N LEU A 820 -23.55 -7.05 -17.89
CA LEU A 820 -22.40 -6.71 -17.04
C LEU A 820 -21.11 -7.45 -17.45
N GLY A 821 -21.00 -7.85 -18.72
CA GLY A 821 -19.78 -8.34 -19.33
C GLY A 821 -19.25 -9.67 -18.79
N ARG A 822 -17.97 -9.95 -19.07
CA ARG A 822 -17.30 -11.14 -18.55
C ARG A 822 -16.92 -10.91 -17.09
N SER A 823 -17.44 -11.78 -16.22
CA SER A 823 -17.57 -11.52 -14.77
C SER A 823 -16.27 -11.41 -13.93
N THR A 824 -15.11 -11.27 -14.55
CA THR A 824 -13.84 -10.94 -13.90
C THR A 824 -13.64 -9.42 -13.85
N ALA A 825 -13.52 -8.74 -15.00
CA ALA A 825 -13.20 -7.31 -15.09
C ALA A 825 -14.18 -6.43 -14.31
N PHE A 826 -15.49 -6.61 -14.54
CA PHE A 826 -16.56 -5.89 -13.81
C PHE A 826 -16.52 -6.14 -12.30
N ARG A 827 -16.04 -7.30 -11.83
CA ARG A 827 -15.86 -7.53 -10.40
C ARG A 827 -14.61 -6.84 -9.86
N THR A 828 -13.50 -6.85 -10.59
CA THR A 828 -12.27 -6.15 -10.18
C THR A 828 -12.55 -4.65 -9.99
N HIS A 829 -13.06 -3.96 -11.01
CA HIS A 829 -13.21 -2.49 -10.98
C HIS A 829 -14.31 -1.95 -10.04
N ILE A 830 -15.15 -2.80 -9.44
CA ILE A 830 -16.26 -2.36 -8.57
C ILE A 830 -16.18 -3.00 -7.17
N ALA A 831 -15.52 -4.13 -7.00
CA ALA A 831 -15.18 -4.67 -5.67
C ALA A 831 -13.98 -3.95 -5.03
N ASP A 832 -13.19 -3.23 -5.81
CA ASP A 832 -12.16 -2.32 -5.30
C ASP A 832 -12.82 -1.18 -4.47
N PRO A 833 -12.42 -0.95 -3.20
CA PRO A 833 -12.94 0.14 -2.37
C PRO A 833 -12.63 1.54 -2.91
N ASP A 834 -11.47 1.73 -3.54
CA ASP A 834 -10.96 3.05 -3.89
C ASP A 834 -11.57 3.56 -5.23
N SER A 835 -12.21 2.67 -6.00
CA SER A 835 -12.76 2.93 -7.35
C SER A 835 -14.07 3.74 -7.41
N ARG A 836 -14.25 4.72 -6.51
CA ARG A 836 -15.50 5.47 -6.32
C ARG A 836 -16.15 5.97 -7.63
N GLU A 837 -15.37 6.56 -8.53
CA GLU A 837 -15.89 7.13 -9.77
C GLU A 837 -16.47 6.06 -10.71
N SER A 838 -15.79 4.91 -10.84
CA SER A 838 -16.27 3.75 -11.61
C SER A 838 -17.62 3.24 -11.10
N ARG A 839 -17.81 3.22 -9.77
CA ARG A 839 -19.07 2.83 -9.13
C ARG A 839 -20.19 3.83 -9.43
N GLU A 840 -19.90 5.14 -9.42
CA GLU A 840 -20.87 6.19 -9.77
C GLU A 840 -21.24 6.17 -11.27
N MET A 841 -20.31 5.84 -12.17
CA MET A 841 -20.59 5.64 -13.61
C MET A 841 -21.52 4.45 -13.85
N VAL A 842 -21.23 3.29 -13.23
CA VAL A 842 -22.07 2.09 -13.35
C VAL A 842 -23.46 2.32 -12.72
N ALA A 843 -23.56 3.04 -11.61
CA ALA A 843 -24.84 3.42 -11.01
C ALA A 843 -25.69 4.31 -11.94
N LYS A 844 -25.07 5.23 -12.70
CA LYS A 844 -25.77 6.02 -13.74
C LYS A 844 -26.30 5.12 -14.85
N GLY A 845 -25.48 4.20 -15.38
CA GLY A 845 -25.86 3.27 -16.46
C GLY A 845 -26.95 2.25 -16.05
N LEU A 846 -26.96 1.82 -14.77
CA LEU A 846 -27.96 0.90 -14.24
C LEU A 846 -29.31 1.56 -13.88
N ARG A 847 -29.36 2.89 -13.76
CA ARG A 847 -30.53 3.64 -13.28
C ARG A 847 -31.83 3.35 -14.04
N PRO A 848 -31.88 3.23 -15.40
CA PRO A 848 -33.14 2.96 -16.11
C PRO A 848 -33.78 1.62 -15.71
N PHE A 849 -32.96 0.65 -15.29
CA PHE A 849 -33.37 -0.70 -14.94
C PHE A 849 -33.74 -0.86 -13.45
N ILE A 850 -33.70 0.21 -12.64
CA ILE A 850 -34.09 0.17 -11.22
C ILE A 850 -35.13 1.26 -10.92
N LEU A 851 -36.34 0.84 -10.53
CA LEU A 851 -37.32 1.74 -9.94
C LEU A 851 -37.38 1.52 -8.42
N ARG A 852 -36.94 2.53 -7.66
CA ARG A 852 -36.95 2.54 -6.19
C ARG A 852 -37.61 3.83 -5.69
N ARG A 853 -38.69 3.70 -4.93
CA ARG A 853 -39.42 4.81 -4.29
C ARG A 853 -39.69 4.47 -2.83
N THR A 854 -39.55 5.47 -1.96
CA THR A 854 -39.76 5.31 -0.51
C THR A 854 -41.17 5.69 -0.07
N LYS A 855 -41.64 5.15 1.06
CA LYS A 855 -42.94 5.52 1.66
C LYS A 855 -43.09 7.04 1.81
N LYS A 856 -42.05 7.72 2.27
CA LYS A 856 -42.02 9.19 2.43
C LYS A 856 -42.18 9.97 1.12
N GLN A 857 -41.79 9.39 -0.02
CA GLN A 857 -41.91 10.05 -1.33
C GLN A 857 -43.29 9.90 -1.96
N VAL A 858 -43.97 8.75 -1.77
CA VAL A 858 -45.16 8.38 -2.58
C VAL A 858 -46.41 8.00 -1.78
N ALA A 859 -46.32 7.96 -0.45
CA ALA A 859 -47.39 7.50 0.43
C ALA A 859 -47.53 8.38 1.69
N ALA A 860 -47.54 9.70 1.52
CA ALA A 860 -47.78 10.68 2.59
C ALA A 860 -49.17 10.60 3.25
N GLU A 861 -50.07 9.77 2.72
CA GLU A 861 -51.35 9.38 3.33
C GLU A 861 -51.21 8.30 4.42
N LEU A 862 -50.06 7.64 4.53
CA LEU A 862 -49.84 6.66 5.59
C LEU A 862 -49.74 7.39 6.95
N PRO A 863 -50.43 6.92 8.00
CA PRO A 863 -50.25 7.44 9.33
C PRO A 863 -48.83 7.16 9.84
N ASP A 864 -48.39 7.92 10.84
CA ASP A 864 -47.01 7.86 11.34
C ASP A 864 -46.63 6.49 11.91
N ARG A 865 -45.32 6.23 11.94
CA ARG A 865 -44.70 5.06 12.56
C ARG A 865 -43.79 5.55 13.69
N LEU A 866 -44.17 5.27 14.93
CA LEU A 866 -43.39 5.62 16.11
C LEU A 866 -42.59 4.40 16.56
N GLU A 867 -41.27 4.58 16.72
CA GLU A 867 -40.34 3.52 17.13
C GLU A 867 -39.70 3.88 18.46
N GLU A 868 -40.01 3.12 19.50
CA GLU A 868 -39.53 3.36 20.87
C GLU A 868 -38.81 2.13 21.43
N THR A 869 -37.95 2.35 22.42
CA THR A 869 -37.24 1.28 23.13
C THR A 869 -37.69 1.28 24.58
N ILE A 870 -38.34 0.19 25.00
CA ILE A 870 -38.70 -0.05 26.39
C ILE A 870 -37.52 -0.78 27.04
N VAL A 871 -36.93 -0.14 28.05
CA VAL A 871 -35.85 -0.73 28.84
C VAL A 871 -36.46 -1.62 29.91
N CYS A 872 -36.11 -2.91 29.89
CA CYS A 872 -36.53 -3.89 30.88
C CYS A 872 -35.43 -4.08 31.93
N ASP A 873 -35.77 -3.93 33.21
CA ASP A 873 -34.83 -4.15 34.31
C ASP A 873 -34.89 -5.59 34.84
N MET A 874 -33.72 -6.16 35.16
CA MET A 874 -33.61 -7.55 35.62
C MET A 874 -33.70 -7.66 37.14
N GLU A 875 -34.70 -8.40 37.61
CA GLU A 875 -34.77 -8.85 39.01
C GLU A 875 -33.53 -9.68 39.42
N PRO A 876 -33.17 -9.71 40.72
CA PRO A 876 -31.90 -10.24 41.21
C PRO A 876 -31.57 -11.68 40.78
N GLU A 877 -32.57 -12.54 40.61
CA GLU A 877 -32.37 -13.91 40.14
C GLU A 877 -31.93 -13.96 38.67
N GLN A 878 -32.66 -13.28 37.77
CA GLN A 878 -32.29 -13.21 36.36
C GLN A 878 -30.92 -12.53 36.18
N ARG A 879 -30.68 -11.43 36.91
CA ARG A 879 -29.39 -10.72 36.89
C ARG A 879 -28.23 -11.65 37.27
N ARG A 880 -28.36 -12.40 38.37
CA ARG A 880 -27.35 -13.39 38.80
C ARG A 880 -27.09 -14.45 37.73
N LEU A 881 -28.14 -15.02 37.13
CA LEU A 881 -28.03 -16.06 36.11
C LEU A 881 -27.41 -15.54 34.81
N TYR A 882 -27.65 -14.29 34.46
CA TYR A 882 -27.03 -13.60 33.33
C TYR A 882 -25.54 -13.32 33.60
N ASP A 883 -25.20 -12.80 34.77
CA ASP A 883 -23.82 -12.40 35.10
C ASP A 883 -22.86 -13.58 35.29
N GLU A 884 -23.32 -14.69 35.86
CA GLU A 884 -22.55 -15.95 35.88
C GLU A 884 -22.15 -16.39 34.46
N LEU A 885 -23.09 -16.25 33.52
CA LEU A 885 -22.90 -16.62 32.11
C LEU A 885 -22.00 -15.61 31.37
N ARG A 886 -22.13 -14.30 31.65
CA ARG A 886 -21.30 -13.22 31.10
C ARG A 886 -19.84 -13.42 31.50
N LEU A 887 -19.56 -13.63 32.79
CA LEU A 887 -18.22 -13.85 33.31
C LEU A 887 -17.60 -15.14 32.73
N HIS A 888 -18.35 -16.25 32.72
CA HIS A 888 -17.86 -17.51 32.17
C HIS A 888 -17.42 -17.39 30.70
N TYR A 889 -18.18 -16.70 29.85
CA TYR A 889 -17.78 -16.48 28.45
C TYR A 889 -16.67 -15.45 28.29
N ARG A 890 -16.63 -14.38 29.09
CA ARG A 890 -15.58 -13.37 29.08
C ARG A 890 -14.21 -14.00 29.33
N ASP A 891 -14.08 -14.75 30.42
CA ASP A 891 -12.82 -15.40 30.81
C ASP A 891 -12.39 -16.45 29.77
N SER A 892 -13.35 -17.25 29.27
CA SER A 892 -13.08 -18.31 28.29
C SER A 892 -12.68 -17.77 26.92
N LEU A 893 -13.29 -16.66 26.46
CA LEU A 893 -13.05 -16.11 25.13
C LEU A 893 -11.80 -15.23 25.06
N LEU A 894 -11.52 -14.41 26.09
CA LEU A 894 -10.36 -13.52 26.07
C LEU A 894 -9.04 -14.30 25.96
N GLY A 895 -8.90 -15.40 26.70
CA GLY A 895 -7.74 -16.30 26.56
C GLY A 895 -7.62 -16.90 25.16
N LEU A 896 -8.70 -17.46 24.62
CA LEU A 896 -8.68 -18.08 23.28
C LEU A 896 -8.43 -17.07 22.15
N VAL A 897 -8.90 -15.82 22.28
CA VAL A 897 -8.63 -14.74 21.32
C VAL A 897 -7.15 -14.36 21.32
N GLN A 898 -6.53 -14.26 22.51
CA GLN A 898 -5.10 -13.98 22.64
C GLN A 898 -4.22 -15.12 22.11
N GLU A 899 -4.63 -16.38 22.28
CA GLU A 899 -3.89 -17.55 21.79
C GLU A 899 -4.03 -17.81 20.29
N GLN A 900 -5.23 -17.64 19.72
CA GLN A 900 -5.57 -18.19 18.39
C GLN A 900 -6.00 -17.14 17.36
N GLY A 901 -6.28 -15.91 17.79
CA GLY A 901 -6.74 -14.81 16.94
C GLY A 901 -8.23 -14.86 16.61
N ILE A 902 -8.86 -13.68 16.60
CA ILE A 902 -10.31 -13.46 16.47
C ILE A 902 -10.98 -14.21 15.31
N ALA A 903 -10.28 -14.39 14.18
CA ALA A 903 -10.79 -15.10 13.01
C ALA A 903 -11.06 -16.59 13.26
N LYS A 904 -10.34 -17.24 14.18
CA LYS A 904 -10.56 -18.65 14.57
C LYS A 904 -11.60 -18.79 15.69
N THR A 905 -11.55 -17.91 16.69
CA THR A 905 -12.50 -17.91 17.81
C THR A 905 -13.91 -17.42 17.48
N ARG A 906 -14.11 -16.80 16.31
CA ARG A 906 -15.39 -16.23 15.84
C ARG A 906 -16.61 -17.13 16.05
N MET A 907 -16.50 -18.46 15.89
CA MET A 907 -17.63 -19.38 16.14
C MET A 907 -18.01 -19.44 17.63
N HIS A 908 -17.04 -19.45 18.54
CA HIS A 908 -17.29 -19.45 19.99
C HIS A 908 -17.84 -18.10 20.46
N VAL A 909 -17.39 -16.99 19.87
CA VAL A 909 -17.97 -15.65 20.09
C VAL A 909 -19.45 -15.63 19.69
N LEU A 910 -19.79 -16.15 18.51
CA LEU A 910 -21.18 -16.22 18.05
C LEU A 910 -22.07 -17.11 18.93
N GLU A 911 -21.54 -18.21 19.50
CA GLU A 911 -22.26 -18.99 20.50
C GLU A 911 -22.46 -18.20 21.80
N ALA A 912 -21.43 -17.58 22.36
CA ALA A 912 -21.54 -16.80 23.59
C ALA A 912 -22.57 -15.66 23.47
N LEU A 913 -22.53 -14.88 22.38
CA LEU A 913 -23.49 -13.82 22.10
C LEU A 913 -24.92 -14.37 21.93
N LEU A 914 -25.09 -15.54 21.30
CA LEU A 914 -26.39 -16.21 21.21
C LEU A 914 -26.93 -16.59 22.60
N ARG A 915 -26.07 -17.12 23.47
CA ARG A 915 -26.42 -17.59 24.83
C ARG A 915 -26.75 -16.44 25.77
N LEU A 916 -25.99 -15.35 25.72
CA LEU A 916 -26.29 -14.14 26.50
C LEU A 916 -27.61 -13.50 26.06
N ARG A 917 -27.91 -13.45 24.76
CA ARG A 917 -29.22 -12.99 24.25
C ARG A 917 -30.36 -13.91 24.73
N GLN A 918 -30.15 -15.22 24.82
CA GLN A 918 -31.13 -16.14 25.42
C GLN A 918 -31.34 -15.86 26.93
N ALA A 919 -30.29 -15.63 27.71
CA ALA A 919 -30.41 -15.27 29.13
C ALA A 919 -31.09 -13.91 29.36
N ALA A 920 -30.81 -12.93 28.49
CA ALA A 920 -31.45 -11.61 28.50
C ALA A 920 -32.95 -11.68 28.18
N CYS A 921 -33.34 -12.53 27.23
CA CYS A 921 -34.75 -12.78 26.95
C CYS A 921 -35.47 -13.47 28.13
N HIS A 922 -34.99 -14.64 28.56
CA HIS A 922 -35.61 -15.44 29.63
C HIS A 922 -34.71 -16.61 30.09
N PRO A 923 -34.37 -16.77 31.38
CA PRO A 923 -33.45 -17.81 31.87
C PRO A 923 -33.81 -19.26 31.49
N ALA A 924 -35.10 -19.59 31.42
CA ALA A 924 -35.55 -20.92 31.00
C ALA A 924 -35.16 -21.31 29.56
N LEU A 925 -34.85 -20.34 28.68
CA LEU A 925 -34.30 -20.61 27.33
C LEU A 925 -32.95 -21.35 27.37
N LEU A 926 -32.26 -21.30 28.51
CA LEU A 926 -31.04 -22.05 28.82
C LEU A 926 -31.26 -23.18 29.84
N LYS A 927 -32.51 -23.45 30.25
CA LYS A 927 -32.91 -24.36 31.33
C LYS A 927 -32.26 -23.99 32.69
N ARG A 928 -32.16 -22.69 32.98
CA ARG A 928 -31.51 -22.15 34.18
C ARG A 928 -32.44 -21.38 35.14
N GLY A 929 -33.71 -21.25 34.80
CA GLY A 929 -34.78 -20.68 35.64
C GLY A 929 -36.13 -21.30 35.26
N ASP A 930 -37.20 -20.94 35.96
CA ASP A 930 -38.54 -21.53 35.76
C ASP A 930 -39.23 -21.00 34.47
N GLU A 931 -40.18 -21.74 33.92
CA GLU A 931 -41.05 -21.30 32.79
C GLU A 931 -42.37 -20.67 33.30
N SER A 932 -42.60 -20.69 34.62
CA SER A 932 -43.74 -20.04 35.28
C SER A 932 -43.52 -18.59 35.70
N GLU A 933 -42.29 -18.19 35.98
CA GLU A 933 -41.91 -16.80 36.30
C GLU A 933 -41.82 -15.93 35.04
N PRO A 934 -42.29 -14.66 35.06
CA PRO A 934 -42.30 -13.82 33.86
C PRO A 934 -40.91 -13.25 33.51
N TYR A 935 -40.10 -12.94 34.53
CA TYR A 935 -38.82 -12.21 34.42
C TYR A 935 -38.93 -10.88 33.61
N ALA A 936 -37.81 -10.16 33.45
CA ALA A 936 -37.77 -8.75 33.04
C ALA A 936 -38.62 -8.35 31.82
N LYS A 937 -38.72 -9.23 30.82
CA LYS A 937 -39.43 -8.92 29.57
C LYS A 937 -40.91 -9.25 29.58
N LEU A 938 -41.35 -10.33 30.24
CA LEU A 938 -42.77 -10.66 30.29
C LEU A 938 -43.50 -9.88 31.38
N ASP A 939 -42.79 -9.51 32.45
CA ASP A 939 -43.30 -8.64 33.52
C ASP A 939 -43.68 -7.24 32.99
N VAL A 940 -42.91 -6.73 32.01
CA VAL A 940 -43.25 -5.52 31.26
C VAL A 940 -44.28 -5.80 30.16
N LEU A 941 -44.10 -6.83 29.34
CA LEU A 941 -44.95 -7.08 28.16
C LEU A 941 -46.41 -7.40 28.52
N VAL A 942 -46.65 -8.27 29.52
CA VAL A 942 -47.99 -8.82 29.76
C VAL A 942 -48.97 -7.75 30.28
N PRO A 943 -48.61 -6.88 31.24
CA PRO A 943 -49.45 -5.75 31.63
C PRO A 943 -49.71 -4.76 30.48
N HIS A 944 -48.70 -4.42 29.68
CA HIS A 944 -48.89 -3.55 28.50
C HIS A 944 -49.83 -4.19 27.46
N LEU A 945 -49.77 -5.51 27.24
CA LEU A 945 -50.75 -6.20 26.39
C LEU A 945 -52.16 -6.14 26.99
N GLN A 946 -52.32 -6.30 28.31
CA GLN A 946 -53.62 -6.21 28.99
C GLN A 946 -54.26 -4.82 28.88
N GLU A 947 -53.45 -3.76 29.04
CA GLU A 947 -53.86 -2.36 28.86
C GLU A 947 -54.39 -2.14 27.43
N LEU A 948 -53.59 -2.47 26.41
CA LEU A 948 -53.97 -2.33 25.00
C LEU A 948 -55.20 -3.16 24.60
N ILE A 949 -55.35 -4.36 25.16
CA ILE A 949 -56.54 -5.20 24.96
C ILE A 949 -57.79 -4.51 25.53
N SER A 950 -57.67 -3.84 26.69
CA SER A 950 -58.79 -3.13 27.32
C SER A 950 -59.24 -1.89 26.53
N GLU A 951 -58.32 -1.27 25.79
CA GLU A 951 -58.59 -0.14 24.88
C GLU A 951 -59.10 -0.58 23.50
N GLY A 952 -59.05 -1.89 23.18
CA GLY A 952 -59.48 -2.44 21.89
C GLY A 952 -58.45 -2.30 20.77
N HIS A 953 -57.16 -2.26 21.12
CA HIS A 953 -56.03 -2.30 20.20
C HIS A 953 -55.58 -3.74 19.89
N LYS A 954 -54.86 -3.93 18.78
CA LYS A 954 -54.36 -5.24 18.33
C LYS A 954 -52.85 -5.26 18.21
N ALA A 955 -52.21 -6.27 18.80
CA ALA A 955 -50.76 -6.34 18.97
C ALA A 955 -50.11 -7.52 18.23
N LEU A 956 -49.06 -7.25 17.46
CA LEU A 956 -48.13 -8.26 16.96
C LEU A 956 -46.96 -8.40 17.94
N VAL A 957 -46.59 -9.62 18.29
CA VAL A 957 -45.43 -9.90 19.16
C VAL A 957 -44.42 -10.77 18.42
N PHE A 958 -43.23 -10.22 18.19
CA PHE A 958 -42.16 -10.83 17.41
C PHE A 958 -40.97 -11.26 18.28
N SER A 959 -40.42 -12.44 18.00
CA SER A 959 -39.19 -12.95 18.62
C SER A 959 -38.42 -13.87 17.66
N GLN A 960 -37.09 -13.90 17.73
CA GLN A 960 -36.29 -14.88 16.98
C GLN A 960 -36.36 -16.29 17.59
N PHE A 961 -36.75 -16.41 18.86
CA PHE A 961 -36.74 -17.65 19.64
C PHE A 961 -38.17 -18.22 19.73
N THR A 962 -38.46 -19.29 18.98
CA THR A 962 -39.78 -19.97 19.04
C THR A 962 -40.13 -20.54 20.42
N SER A 963 -39.13 -20.77 21.27
CA SER A 963 -39.29 -21.12 22.69
C SER A 963 -39.68 -19.93 23.56
N MET A 964 -39.22 -18.70 23.27
CA MET A 964 -39.68 -17.49 23.97
C MET A 964 -41.18 -17.26 23.69
N LEU A 965 -41.59 -17.42 22.43
CA LEU A 965 -43.00 -17.46 22.03
C LEU A 965 -43.75 -18.73 22.50
N SER A 966 -43.11 -19.63 23.24
CA SER A 966 -43.80 -20.75 23.90
C SER A 966 -44.03 -20.44 25.38
N ILE A 967 -43.03 -19.89 26.06
CA ILE A 967 -43.17 -19.39 27.43
C ILE A 967 -44.22 -18.26 27.50
N LEU A 968 -44.21 -17.33 26.54
CA LEU A 968 -45.24 -16.28 26.45
C LEU A 968 -46.65 -16.87 26.24
N ARG A 969 -46.80 -17.97 25.50
CA ARG A 969 -48.13 -18.59 25.32
C ARG A 969 -48.71 -19.05 26.64
N GLU A 970 -47.92 -19.71 27.48
CA GLU A 970 -48.39 -20.12 28.80
C GLU A 970 -48.78 -18.93 29.68
N HIS A 971 -48.06 -17.82 29.59
CA HIS A 971 -48.42 -16.60 30.31
C HIS A 971 -49.74 -16.00 29.82
N LEU A 972 -49.98 -15.97 28.50
CA LEU A 972 -51.27 -15.53 27.94
C LEU A 972 -52.41 -16.51 28.25
N ASP A 973 -52.16 -17.82 28.18
CA ASP A 973 -53.11 -18.90 28.52
C ASP A 973 -53.56 -18.77 29.99
N ARG A 974 -52.62 -18.54 30.92
CA ARG A 974 -52.90 -18.30 32.37
C ARG A 974 -53.71 -17.03 32.61
N GLN A 975 -53.54 -16.00 31.77
CA GLN A 975 -54.29 -14.73 31.83
C GLN A 975 -55.61 -14.76 31.03
N GLY A 976 -55.94 -15.88 30.35
CA GLY A 976 -57.14 -16.01 29.53
C GLY A 976 -57.13 -15.17 28.24
N ILE A 977 -55.96 -14.69 27.80
CA ILE A 977 -55.83 -13.84 26.61
C ILE A 977 -55.84 -14.71 25.35
N VAL A 978 -56.78 -14.45 24.45
CA VAL A 978 -56.84 -15.11 23.13
C VAL A 978 -55.71 -14.58 22.24
N TYR A 979 -54.97 -15.48 21.61
CA TYR A 979 -53.89 -15.14 20.69
C TYR A 979 -53.84 -16.10 19.50
N GLU A 980 -53.12 -15.68 18.45
CA GLU A 980 -52.71 -16.54 17.35
C GLU A 980 -51.19 -16.81 17.32
N TYR A 981 -50.77 -17.88 16.64
CA TYR A 981 -49.37 -18.32 16.62
C TYR A 981 -48.86 -18.76 15.23
N LEU A 982 -47.72 -18.19 14.78
CA LEU A 982 -47.11 -18.51 13.49
C LEU A 982 -45.58 -18.68 13.54
N ASP A 983 -45.12 -19.89 13.22
CA ASP A 983 -43.68 -20.23 13.13
C ASP A 983 -43.28 -20.81 11.75
N GLY A 984 -42.07 -21.39 11.67
CA GLY A 984 -41.61 -22.11 10.48
C GLY A 984 -42.36 -23.42 10.18
N LYS A 985 -43.00 -24.04 11.18
CA LYS A 985 -43.71 -25.32 11.10
C LYS A 985 -45.22 -25.16 10.82
N THR A 986 -45.83 -24.03 11.18
CA THR A 986 -47.25 -23.72 10.89
C THR A 986 -47.59 -24.00 9.42
N ARG A 987 -48.50 -24.96 9.20
CA ARG A 987 -48.97 -25.40 7.87
C ARG A 987 -50.11 -24.53 7.37
N ASP A 988 -51.21 -24.51 8.12
CA ASP A 988 -52.33 -23.61 7.85
C ASP A 988 -52.00 -22.22 8.38
N ARG A 989 -51.43 -21.40 7.51
CA ARG A 989 -51.11 -20.00 7.78
C ARG A 989 -52.25 -19.07 7.36
N LYS A 990 -53.17 -19.58 6.53
CA LYS A 990 -54.29 -18.81 5.97
C LYS A 990 -55.28 -18.50 7.08
N ALA A 991 -55.89 -19.54 7.65
CA ALA A 991 -56.94 -19.38 8.66
C ALA A 991 -56.45 -18.59 9.89
N ARG A 992 -55.17 -18.74 10.25
CA ARG A 992 -54.50 -18.03 11.35
C ARG A 992 -54.39 -16.51 11.12
N VAL A 993 -54.13 -16.09 9.88
CA VAL A 993 -54.02 -14.66 9.50
C VAL A 993 -55.38 -14.03 9.26
N GLU A 994 -56.34 -14.80 8.74
CA GLU A 994 -57.74 -14.36 8.57
C GLU A 994 -58.42 -14.19 9.94
N HIS A 995 -58.36 -15.19 10.82
CA HIS A 995 -58.88 -15.12 12.20
C HIS A 995 -58.33 -13.91 12.98
N PHE A 996 -57.01 -13.67 12.95
CA PHE A 996 -56.43 -12.50 13.62
C PHE A 996 -56.89 -11.15 13.03
N GLN A 997 -57.09 -11.05 11.72
CA GLN A 997 -57.53 -9.77 11.13
C GLN A 997 -59.03 -9.55 11.32
N ASP A 998 -59.85 -10.56 11.04
CA ASP A 998 -61.31 -10.44 10.91
C ASP A 998 -62.06 -10.58 12.26
N ASP A 999 -61.54 -11.34 13.23
CA ASP A 999 -62.21 -11.54 14.53
C ASP A 999 -61.74 -10.51 15.58
N PRO A 1000 -62.61 -9.64 16.13
CA PRO A 1000 -62.25 -8.72 17.21
C PRO A 1000 -61.79 -9.41 18.50
N ALA A 1001 -62.23 -10.64 18.77
CA ALA A 1001 -61.91 -11.40 19.98
C ALA A 1001 -60.49 -12.00 19.97
N CYS A 1002 -59.73 -11.88 18.88
CA CYS A 1002 -58.32 -12.26 18.79
C CYS A 1002 -57.40 -11.02 18.76
N PRO A 1003 -56.98 -10.48 19.91
CA PRO A 1003 -56.21 -9.24 19.96
C PRO A 1003 -54.69 -9.40 19.76
N VAL A 1004 -54.11 -10.58 19.96
CA VAL A 1004 -52.65 -10.79 19.96
C VAL A 1004 -52.21 -11.80 18.89
N PHE A 1005 -51.13 -11.51 18.15
CA PHE A 1005 -50.51 -12.46 17.22
C PHE A 1005 -49.02 -12.68 17.53
N LEU A 1006 -48.67 -13.89 17.95
CA LEU A 1006 -47.30 -14.31 18.24
C LEU A 1006 -46.62 -14.85 16.97
N ILE A 1007 -45.57 -14.18 16.49
CA ILE A 1007 -44.94 -14.49 15.21
C ILE A 1007 -43.42 -14.60 15.34
N SER A 1008 -42.84 -15.74 14.98
CA SER A 1008 -41.36 -15.85 14.96
C SER A 1008 -40.77 -14.93 13.88
N LEU A 1009 -39.74 -14.12 14.18
CA LEU A 1009 -39.16 -13.13 13.23
C LEU A 1009 -38.81 -13.76 11.87
N LYS A 1010 -38.26 -14.97 11.86
CA LYS A 1010 -37.91 -15.72 10.63
C LYS A 1010 -39.12 -16.16 9.80
N ALA A 1011 -40.30 -16.28 10.39
CA ALA A 1011 -41.56 -16.50 9.67
C ALA A 1011 -42.29 -15.18 9.38
N GLY A 1012 -42.15 -14.18 10.25
CA GLY A 1012 -42.74 -12.85 10.17
C GLY A 1012 -42.17 -11.97 9.07
N GLY A 1013 -40.88 -12.13 8.73
CA GLY A 1013 -40.23 -11.44 7.60
C GLY A 1013 -40.83 -11.77 6.23
N LEU A 1014 -41.70 -12.78 6.12
CA LEU A 1014 -42.18 -13.33 4.87
C LEU A 1014 -43.53 -12.74 4.37
N GLY A 1015 -43.44 -11.57 3.74
CA GLY A 1015 -44.48 -10.66 3.22
C GLY A 1015 -45.96 -10.61 3.71
N LEU A 1016 -46.38 -11.29 4.77
CA LEU A 1016 -47.78 -11.30 5.29
C LEU A 1016 -48.39 -9.89 5.46
N ASN A 1017 -49.67 -9.72 5.15
CA ASN A 1017 -50.42 -8.50 5.46
C ASN A 1017 -51.09 -8.62 6.83
N LEU A 1018 -50.86 -7.65 7.71
CA LEU A 1018 -51.35 -7.65 9.11
C LEU A 1018 -51.85 -6.25 9.53
N THR A 1019 -52.56 -5.57 8.63
CA THR A 1019 -53.03 -4.18 8.81
C THR A 1019 -54.07 -3.99 9.91
N ALA A 1020 -54.62 -5.07 10.48
CA ALA A 1020 -55.51 -5.01 11.63
C ALA A 1020 -54.79 -4.68 12.95
N ALA A 1021 -53.46 -4.77 13.00
CA ALA A 1021 -52.66 -4.41 14.16
C ALA A 1021 -52.12 -2.98 14.08
N ASP A 1022 -52.23 -2.25 15.18
CA ASP A 1022 -51.65 -0.93 15.40
C ASP A 1022 -50.40 -0.97 16.32
N TYR A 1023 -50.24 -2.04 17.11
CA TYR A 1023 -49.11 -2.22 18.02
C TYR A 1023 -48.19 -3.36 17.60
N VAL A 1024 -46.87 -3.15 17.72
CA VAL A 1024 -45.83 -4.11 17.36
C VAL A 1024 -44.76 -4.19 18.47
N PHE A 1025 -44.61 -5.35 19.09
CA PHE A 1025 -43.60 -5.62 20.10
C PHE A 1025 -42.47 -6.50 19.53
N LEU A 1026 -41.23 -6.08 19.69
CA LEU A 1026 -40.01 -6.82 19.36
C LEU A 1026 -39.35 -7.27 20.67
N LEU A 1027 -39.48 -8.57 21.01
CA LEU A 1027 -38.99 -9.13 22.28
C LEU A 1027 -37.47 -9.30 22.33
N ASP A 1028 -36.79 -9.25 21.19
CA ASP A 1028 -35.35 -9.43 21.09
C ASP A 1028 -34.76 -8.70 19.87
N PRO A 1029 -33.67 -7.91 20.03
CA PRO A 1029 -33.07 -7.17 18.93
C PRO A 1029 -32.30 -8.08 17.97
N TRP A 1030 -32.35 -7.78 16.67
CA TRP A 1030 -31.80 -8.62 15.61
C TRP A 1030 -30.69 -7.92 14.83
N TRP A 1031 -29.58 -8.63 14.59
CA TRP A 1031 -28.32 -8.09 14.01
C TRP A 1031 -28.42 -7.34 12.68
N ASN A 1032 -29.51 -7.51 11.91
CA ASN A 1032 -29.79 -6.72 10.71
C ASN A 1032 -31.07 -5.89 10.94
N PRO A 1033 -30.96 -4.55 11.08
CA PRO A 1033 -32.11 -3.65 11.24
C PRO A 1033 -33.20 -3.81 10.18
N ALA A 1034 -32.84 -4.19 8.95
CA ALA A 1034 -33.80 -4.37 7.86
C ALA A 1034 -34.82 -5.49 8.16
N VAL A 1035 -34.47 -6.50 8.97
CA VAL A 1035 -35.39 -7.58 9.36
C VAL A 1035 -36.40 -7.11 10.41
N GLU A 1036 -36.01 -6.22 11.31
CA GLU A 1036 -36.94 -5.58 12.26
C GLU A 1036 -37.88 -4.62 11.54
N ALA A 1037 -37.34 -3.71 10.70
CA ALA A 1037 -38.14 -2.80 9.89
C ALA A 1037 -39.12 -3.57 8.99
N GLN A 1038 -38.66 -4.68 8.37
CA GLN A 1038 -39.49 -5.59 7.59
C GLN A 1038 -40.65 -6.20 8.39
N ALA A 1039 -40.49 -6.46 9.69
CA ALA A 1039 -41.54 -6.98 10.57
C ALA A 1039 -42.53 -5.89 11.02
N ILE A 1040 -42.07 -4.68 11.31
CA ILE A 1040 -42.94 -3.53 11.62
C ILE A 1040 -43.77 -3.13 10.38
N ASP A 1041 -43.16 -3.20 9.19
CA ASP A 1041 -43.81 -3.01 7.88
C ASP A 1041 -44.75 -4.16 7.46
N ARG A 1042 -45.35 -4.84 8.46
CA ARG A 1042 -46.51 -5.75 8.33
C ARG A 1042 -47.79 -5.12 8.87
N ALA A 1043 -47.68 -4.36 9.96
CA ALA A 1043 -48.72 -3.46 10.45
C ALA A 1043 -48.69 -2.13 9.67
N HIS A 1044 -47.51 -1.55 9.44
CA HIS A 1044 -47.35 -0.29 8.70
C HIS A 1044 -47.37 -0.52 7.17
N ARG A 1045 -48.58 -0.65 6.61
CA ARG A 1045 -48.82 -0.91 5.18
C ARG A 1045 -49.97 -0.07 4.62
N VAL A 1046 -50.03 0.05 3.28
CA VAL A 1046 -51.17 0.67 2.59
C VAL A 1046 -52.45 -0.09 2.93
N GLY A 1047 -53.40 0.60 3.57
CA GLY A 1047 -54.61 0.01 4.17
C GLY A 1047 -54.68 0.19 5.69
N GLN A 1048 -53.55 0.50 6.34
CA GLN A 1048 -53.52 0.97 7.72
C GLN A 1048 -54.13 2.38 7.84
N THR A 1049 -54.93 2.62 8.89
CA THR A 1049 -55.60 3.89 9.18
C THR A 1049 -55.22 4.50 10.54
N ARG A 1050 -54.51 3.75 11.38
CA ARG A 1050 -54.00 4.18 12.70
C ARG A 1050 -52.48 4.30 12.71
N THR A 1051 -51.95 5.19 13.54
CA THR A 1051 -50.52 5.30 13.85
C THR A 1051 -50.00 3.94 14.33
N VAL A 1052 -48.84 3.51 13.82
CA VAL A 1052 -48.24 2.22 14.20
C VAL A 1052 -47.15 2.44 15.24
N PHE A 1053 -47.35 1.87 16.43
CA PHE A 1053 -46.41 1.92 17.55
C PHE A 1053 -45.54 0.66 17.54
N ALA A 1054 -44.21 0.84 17.54
CA ALA A 1054 -43.24 -0.24 17.46
C ALA A 1054 -42.25 -0.18 18.63
N TYR A 1055 -42.45 -1.07 19.59
CA TYR A 1055 -41.70 -1.15 20.84
C TYR A 1055 -40.63 -2.24 20.79
N ARG A 1056 -39.38 -1.88 21.09
CA ARG A 1056 -38.26 -2.83 21.29
C ARG A 1056 -38.04 -3.06 22.78
N LEU A 1057 -38.16 -4.30 23.25
CA LEU A 1057 -37.86 -4.67 24.63
C LEU A 1057 -36.39 -5.08 24.75
N ILE A 1058 -35.61 -4.28 25.48
CA ILE A 1058 -34.15 -4.45 25.65
C ILE A 1058 -33.83 -4.49 27.13
N CYS A 1059 -33.10 -5.50 27.60
CA CYS A 1059 -32.67 -5.56 28.99
C CYS A 1059 -31.46 -4.64 29.26
N ARG A 1060 -31.56 -3.77 30.28
CA ARG A 1060 -30.47 -2.87 30.71
C ARG A 1060 -29.23 -3.66 31.16
N ASP A 1061 -28.04 -3.12 30.92
CA ASP A 1061 -26.76 -3.74 31.31
C ASP A 1061 -26.62 -5.15 30.74
N THR A 1062 -26.98 -5.33 29.45
CA THR A 1062 -26.83 -6.59 28.72
C THR A 1062 -26.27 -6.40 27.31
N VAL A 1063 -25.90 -7.53 26.70
CA VAL A 1063 -25.50 -7.62 25.29
C VAL A 1063 -26.56 -7.08 24.32
N GLU A 1064 -27.83 -7.03 24.70
CA GLU A 1064 -28.90 -6.50 23.84
C GLU A 1064 -28.84 -4.98 23.69
N GLU A 1065 -28.54 -4.28 24.78
CA GLU A 1065 -28.31 -2.84 24.80
C GLU A 1065 -27.07 -2.48 23.96
N LYS A 1066 -25.98 -3.26 24.09
CA LYS A 1066 -24.78 -3.12 23.26
C LYS A 1066 -25.01 -3.43 21.78
N ILE A 1067 -25.87 -4.39 21.46
CA ILE A 1067 -26.31 -4.65 20.08
C ILE A 1067 -27.11 -3.46 19.52
N ALA A 1068 -27.99 -2.85 20.31
CA ALA A 1068 -28.74 -1.68 19.87
C ALA A 1068 -27.87 -0.42 19.74
N GLU A 1069 -26.90 -0.24 20.62
CA GLU A 1069 -25.88 0.81 20.55
C GLU A 1069 -25.04 0.69 19.26
N LEU A 1070 -24.50 -0.51 18.97
CA LEU A 1070 -23.76 -0.79 17.72
C LEU A 1070 -24.64 -0.62 16.47
N GLN A 1071 -25.91 -1.06 16.52
CA GLN A 1071 -26.88 -0.81 15.44
C GLN A 1071 -27.12 0.68 15.22
N LYS A 1072 -27.23 1.47 16.29
CA LYS A 1072 -27.46 2.91 16.21
C LYS A 1072 -26.25 3.61 15.61
N GLN A 1073 -25.05 3.39 16.16
CA GLN A 1073 -23.80 3.98 15.67
C GLN A 1073 -23.58 3.67 14.18
N LYS A 1074 -23.75 2.41 13.75
CA LYS A 1074 -23.59 2.05 12.32
C LYS A 1074 -24.75 2.50 11.42
N ARG A 1075 -25.94 2.80 11.97
CA ARG A 1075 -27.04 3.41 11.22
C ARG A 1075 -26.84 4.91 11.04
N GLU A 1076 -26.44 5.62 12.10
CA GLU A 1076 -26.05 7.04 12.04
C GLU A 1076 -24.85 7.24 11.10
N LEU A 1077 -23.88 6.31 11.10
CA LEU A 1077 -22.80 6.29 10.12
C LEU A 1077 -23.31 6.03 8.69
N ALA A 1078 -24.19 5.06 8.48
CA ALA A 1078 -24.73 4.76 7.14
C ALA A 1078 -25.65 5.85 6.57
N ASP A 1079 -26.42 6.54 7.43
CA ASP A 1079 -27.27 7.66 7.05
C ASP A 1079 -26.44 8.94 6.80
N ALA A 1080 -25.35 9.16 7.55
CA ALA A 1080 -24.39 10.22 7.27
C ALA A 1080 -23.56 9.95 6.00
N ILE A 1081 -23.26 8.69 5.71
CA ILE A 1081 -22.55 8.24 4.50
C ILE A 1081 -23.53 7.60 3.51
N LEU A 1082 -24.64 8.30 3.20
CA LEU A 1082 -25.51 8.02 2.04
C LEU A 1082 -24.82 8.32 0.68
N ALA A 1083 -23.51 8.12 0.63
CA ALA A 1083 -22.61 8.22 -0.51
C ALA A 1083 -21.43 7.20 -0.43
N GLY A 1084 -21.52 6.14 0.39
CA GLY A 1084 -20.45 5.13 0.50
C GLY A 1084 -20.66 3.98 1.51
N ASP A 1085 -20.73 2.75 0.98
CA ASP A 1085 -20.31 1.43 1.48
C ASP A 1085 -20.66 0.80 2.87
N ASP A 1086 -20.88 -0.52 2.77
CA ASP A 1086 -20.67 -1.61 3.73
C ASP A 1086 -21.24 -1.58 5.18
N SER A 1087 -22.50 -1.16 5.31
CA SER A 1087 -23.30 -1.37 6.54
C SER A 1087 -23.83 -2.82 6.76
N SER A 1088 -23.47 -3.79 5.90
CA SER A 1088 -24.24 -5.02 5.71
C SER A 1088 -23.99 -6.18 6.70
N ASN A 1089 -22.89 -6.18 7.47
CA ASN A 1089 -22.53 -7.28 8.37
C ASN A 1089 -21.81 -6.83 9.65
N VAL A 1090 -22.57 -6.45 10.68
CA VAL A 1090 -22.04 -6.16 12.04
C VAL A 1090 -21.09 -7.27 12.55
N LEU A 1091 -21.30 -8.52 12.14
CA LEU A 1091 -20.55 -9.70 12.59
C LEU A 1091 -19.29 -10.04 11.77
N LYS A 1092 -18.96 -9.31 10.68
CA LYS A 1092 -17.73 -9.54 9.90
C LYS A 1092 -16.54 -8.80 10.50
N ASP A 1093 -16.76 -7.54 10.87
CA ASP A 1093 -15.73 -6.56 11.16
C ASP A 1093 -15.77 -6.16 12.63
N LEU A 1094 -15.94 -7.16 13.51
CA LEU A 1094 -15.79 -7.03 14.96
C LEU A 1094 -14.29 -6.95 15.28
N SER A 1095 -13.88 -5.82 15.84
CA SER A 1095 -12.56 -5.63 16.44
C SER A 1095 -12.44 -6.36 17.80
N VAL A 1096 -11.26 -6.35 18.41
CA VAL A 1096 -11.10 -6.80 19.81
C VAL A 1096 -11.83 -5.85 20.77
N GLU A 1097 -11.82 -4.55 20.46
CA GLU A 1097 -12.49 -3.50 21.24
C GLU A 1097 -14.02 -3.67 21.22
N ASP A 1098 -14.62 -4.06 20.08
CA ASP A 1098 -16.04 -4.43 19.99
C ASP A 1098 -16.38 -5.64 20.88
N LEU A 1099 -15.48 -6.63 21.00
CA LEU A 1099 -15.68 -7.78 21.88
C LEU A 1099 -15.56 -7.38 23.35
N GLU A 1100 -14.58 -6.56 23.71
CA GLU A 1100 -14.44 -6.05 25.07
C GLU A 1100 -15.66 -5.19 25.47
N LEU A 1101 -16.23 -4.42 24.55
CA LEU A 1101 -17.50 -3.69 24.75
C LEU A 1101 -18.72 -4.63 24.89
N LEU A 1102 -18.79 -5.71 24.09
CA LEU A 1102 -19.91 -6.68 24.14
C LEU A 1102 -19.89 -7.59 25.39
N PHE A 1103 -18.74 -7.76 26.03
CA PHE A 1103 -18.56 -8.56 27.26
C PHE A 1103 -18.17 -7.73 28.50
N SER A 1104 -18.16 -6.40 28.40
CA SER A 1104 -17.88 -5.46 29.50
C SER A 1104 -18.81 -5.66 30.68
#